data_AF-A0A0B3ARS1-F1
#
_entry.id   AF-A0A0B3ARS1-F1
#
_cell.length_a   1.000
_cell.length_b   1.000
_cell.length_c   1.000
_cell.angle_alpha   90.00
_cell.angle_beta   90.00
_cell.angle_gamma   90.00
#
_symmetry.space_group_name_H-M   'P 1'
#
loop_
_entity.id
_entity.type
_entity.pdbx_description
1 polymer ?
#
loop_
_entity_poly.entity_id
_entity_poly.type
_entity_poly.pdbx_seq_one_letter_code
_entity_poly.pdbx_strand_id
1 'polypeptide(L)'
;MPAFQQVCREIIAEARQENAKTLGDLNRIKMKVLNRHPSVHGIPNNADLIVCATPEEKKEFRHLLVMKPMRTISGVSPIALMTDPYPCPHTMKNVGPCTYCPGGPGSPWGDVPQSYTGAEPSTRRSARNHYDPYIGVFNRLEHYLAMNHSPEKVEIILQGGTFCFFPKSYQEYFVTCVFKAMNDFSRVFYPAGELDIGRFSSFFELPLQEDTEERTARVHKRCLLLKNRDLRDKDAHDAAIATLFTPGLLNGFSGNEDDNRSQRNEQPRNGHAAEGAPAAAIDSSQDANVRAMRKAIAKAHAPGSAAVTLEAVQEENETAKIRCVGLTIETKSDYGRLAQGNGMLRLGCTRVELGIQTIYDEVLEKTHRGNTVQDNIDSIRILKDLGFKINAHIMPGLPHTTEEMDRAMLKAIFENEDYRPDMLKIYPCMVMEGTRLHQDFKSGAFVPLTTGEAAERIAWFKQFVPEYCRIMRVQRDIPTFMTGGGVDKTNLRQYIDAELKKQGITCRCIRCREPGHQKQGHHEPVNPAISITEYGASGGKEFFIAYEDKESDILLGYCRLRFPSRSLREEITPASALLRELHVFGRAVPVGGREEGGIQHKGIGRMLLARAEEICAWHGKDRLVVISGVGVREYYRKIGYRREGPYMVKQL
;
A
#
# COMPACT_ATOMS: atom_id res chain seq x y z
N MET A 1 28.47 -23.06 14.59
CA MET A 1 27.21 -22.32 14.31
C MET A 1 26.87 -21.50 15.54
N PRO A 2 26.29 -20.30 15.41
CA PRO A 2 25.73 -19.55 16.54
C PRO A 2 24.73 -20.42 17.34
N ALA A 3 24.70 -20.27 18.67
CA ALA A 3 23.85 -21.08 19.55
C ALA A 3 22.36 -21.09 19.14
N PHE A 4 21.85 -19.94 18.67
CA PHE A 4 20.46 -19.81 18.18
C PHE A 4 20.16 -20.65 16.94
N GLN A 5 21.10 -20.75 15.98
CA GLN A 5 20.93 -21.59 14.79
C GLN A 5 20.92 -23.09 15.15
N GLN A 6 21.71 -23.48 16.15
CA GLN A 6 21.73 -24.86 16.64
C GLN A 6 20.39 -25.24 17.29
N VAL A 7 19.81 -24.33 18.08
CA VAL A 7 18.44 -24.49 18.63
C VAL A 7 17.41 -24.61 17.51
N CYS A 8 17.48 -23.79 16.46
CA CYS A 8 16.55 -23.89 15.32
C CYS A 8 16.64 -25.24 14.62
N ARG A 9 17.85 -25.78 14.39
CA ARG A 9 18.05 -27.14 13.83
C ARG A 9 17.48 -28.22 14.74
N GLU A 10 17.71 -28.14 16.05
CA GLU A 10 17.19 -29.11 17.01
C GLU A 10 15.66 -29.12 17.03
N ILE A 11 15.02 -27.95 16.97
CA ILE A 11 13.55 -27.83 16.87
C ILE A 11 13.02 -28.54 15.61
N ILE A 12 13.68 -28.39 14.47
CA ILE A 12 13.24 -29.02 13.20
C ILE A 12 13.44 -30.53 13.26
N ALA A 13 14.58 -30.98 13.77
CA ALA A 13 14.87 -32.40 13.93
C ALA A 13 13.86 -33.08 14.86
N GLU A 14 13.54 -32.45 16.00
CA GLU A 14 12.57 -32.96 16.97
C GLU A 14 11.13 -32.86 16.44
N ALA A 15 10.79 -31.82 15.68
CA ALA A 15 9.51 -31.74 14.96
C ALA A 15 9.32 -32.89 13.96
N ARG A 16 10.41 -33.35 13.34
CA ARG A 16 10.41 -34.50 12.42
C ARG A 16 10.28 -35.81 13.15
N GLN A 17 11.02 -35.96 14.24
CA GLN A 17 10.97 -37.15 15.08
C GLN A 17 9.60 -37.33 15.76
N GLU A 18 8.99 -36.24 16.24
CA GLU A 18 7.67 -36.25 16.86
C GLU A 18 6.51 -36.19 15.84
N ASN A 19 6.80 -36.15 14.53
CA ASN A 19 5.82 -36.04 13.46
C ASN A 19 4.79 -34.93 13.71
N ALA A 20 5.27 -33.71 13.95
CA ALA A 20 4.43 -32.56 14.25
C ALA A 20 3.47 -32.27 13.08
N LYS A 21 2.16 -32.21 13.36
CA LYS A 21 1.10 -31.98 12.34
C LYS A 21 0.35 -30.67 12.51
N THR A 22 0.48 -30.02 13.67
CA THR A 22 -0.22 -28.77 13.98
C THR A 22 0.74 -27.69 14.47
N LEU A 23 0.30 -26.42 14.38
CA LEU A 23 1.02 -25.29 14.97
C LEU A 23 1.17 -25.43 16.50
N GLY A 24 0.21 -26.08 17.16
CA GLY A 24 0.28 -26.40 18.59
C GLY A 24 1.44 -27.33 18.90
N ASP A 25 1.62 -28.38 18.09
CA ASP A 25 2.73 -29.32 18.22
C ASP A 25 4.08 -28.63 18.05
N LEU A 26 4.21 -27.81 17.00
CA LEU A 26 5.44 -27.08 16.73
C LEU A 26 5.78 -26.10 17.86
N ASN A 27 4.79 -25.38 18.39
CA ASN A 27 5.00 -24.46 19.52
C ASN A 27 5.41 -25.20 20.81
N ARG A 28 4.81 -26.37 21.08
CA ARG A 28 5.19 -27.24 22.20
C ARG A 28 6.65 -27.67 22.07
N ILE A 29 7.09 -28.08 20.88
CA ILE A 29 8.47 -28.50 20.61
C ILE A 29 9.44 -27.32 20.74
N LYS A 30 9.09 -26.13 20.23
CA LYS A 30 9.88 -24.91 20.43
C LYS A 30 10.17 -24.66 21.91
N MET A 31 9.13 -24.70 22.75
CA MET A 31 9.30 -24.50 24.20
C MET A 31 10.12 -25.62 24.84
N LYS A 32 9.91 -26.88 24.42
CA LYS A 32 10.66 -28.04 24.92
C LYS A 32 12.16 -27.92 24.65
N VAL A 33 12.55 -27.55 23.43
CA VAL A 33 13.97 -27.36 23.07
C VAL A 33 14.54 -26.12 23.77
N LEU A 34 13.81 -25.01 23.80
CA LEU A 34 14.28 -23.79 24.48
C LEU A 34 14.58 -24.02 25.97
N ASN A 35 13.78 -24.84 26.65
CA ASN A 35 14.03 -25.19 28.05
C ASN A 35 15.36 -25.95 28.26
N ARG A 36 15.90 -26.61 27.23
CA ARG A 36 17.24 -27.25 27.27
C ARG A 36 18.38 -26.26 27.05
N HIS A 37 18.09 -25.08 26.50
CA HIS A 37 19.07 -24.06 26.09
C HIS A 37 18.78 -22.70 26.75
N PRO A 38 18.91 -22.58 28.09
CA PRO A 38 18.56 -21.36 28.84
C PRO A 38 19.41 -20.13 28.48
N SER A 39 20.56 -20.33 27.83
CA SER A 39 21.43 -19.26 27.32
C SER A 39 20.93 -18.61 26.02
N VAL A 40 19.89 -19.17 25.40
CA VAL A 40 19.32 -18.66 24.16
C VAL A 40 18.08 -17.82 24.47
N HIS A 41 18.21 -16.51 24.28
CA HIS A 41 17.10 -15.58 24.46
C HIS A 41 16.26 -15.47 23.17
N GLY A 42 14.94 -15.39 23.33
CA GLY A 42 13.98 -15.29 22.23
C GLY A 42 13.45 -16.63 21.73
N ILE A 43 12.17 -16.66 21.33
CA ILE A 43 11.53 -17.85 20.77
C ILE A 43 11.72 -17.83 19.24
N PRO A 44 12.35 -18.85 18.62
CA PRO A 44 12.48 -18.92 17.16
C PRO A 44 11.12 -18.82 16.48
N ASN A 45 10.98 -17.84 15.59
CA ASN A 45 9.80 -17.71 14.77
C ASN A 45 9.87 -18.72 13.60
N ASN A 46 8.78 -18.88 12.84
CA ASN A 46 8.77 -19.87 11.76
C ASN A 46 9.75 -19.52 10.62
N ALA A 47 10.09 -18.24 10.42
CA ALA A 47 11.13 -17.80 9.48
C ALA A 47 12.49 -18.35 9.86
N ASP A 48 12.83 -18.26 11.15
CA ASP A 48 14.12 -18.72 11.68
C ASP A 48 14.29 -20.23 11.45
N LEU A 49 13.21 -20.99 11.68
CA LEU A 49 13.18 -22.42 11.39
C LEU A 49 13.32 -22.70 9.88
N ILE A 50 12.65 -21.94 9.01
CA ILE A 50 12.80 -22.11 7.56
C ILE A 50 14.23 -21.86 7.12
N VAL A 51 14.90 -20.82 7.63
CA VAL A 51 16.28 -20.52 7.26
C VAL A 51 17.20 -21.68 7.63
N CYS A 52 16.94 -22.39 8.73
CA CYS A 52 17.72 -23.55 9.17
C CYS A 52 17.27 -24.91 8.61
N ALA A 53 16.13 -24.99 7.92
CA ALA A 53 15.59 -26.25 7.39
C ALA A 53 16.27 -26.69 6.08
N THR A 54 16.46 -27.99 5.88
CA THR A 54 16.90 -28.56 4.59
C THR A 54 15.78 -28.44 3.53
N PRO A 55 16.08 -28.56 2.23
CA PRO A 55 15.06 -28.54 1.17
C PRO A 55 13.94 -29.57 1.36
N GLU A 56 14.25 -30.75 1.90
CA GLU A 56 13.31 -31.83 2.20
C GLU A 56 12.41 -31.46 3.38
N GLU A 57 13.00 -30.98 4.48
CA GLU A 57 12.28 -30.54 5.68
C GLU A 57 11.34 -29.36 5.37
N LYS A 58 11.75 -28.45 4.46
CA LYS A 58 10.89 -27.35 3.98
C LYS A 58 9.65 -27.85 3.25
N LYS A 59 9.78 -28.93 2.47
CA LYS A 59 8.63 -29.56 1.79
C LYS A 59 7.72 -30.25 2.80
N GLU A 60 8.29 -30.96 3.76
CA GLU A 60 7.58 -31.72 4.80
C GLU A 60 6.78 -30.80 5.73
N PHE A 61 7.42 -29.76 6.28
CA PHE A 61 6.80 -28.79 7.20
C PHE A 61 6.17 -27.58 6.52
N ARG A 62 5.93 -27.66 5.20
CA ARG A 62 5.40 -26.56 4.39
C ARG A 62 4.12 -25.95 4.97
N HIS A 63 3.23 -26.76 5.52
CA HIS A 63 1.95 -26.34 6.08
C HIS A 63 2.06 -25.70 7.48
N LEU A 64 3.15 -25.99 8.22
CA LEU A 64 3.36 -25.50 9.59
C LEU A 64 4.23 -24.25 9.67
N LEU A 65 5.17 -24.11 8.72
CA LEU A 65 6.13 -23.01 8.74
C LEU A 65 5.66 -21.76 8.01
N VAL A 66 4.50 -21.80 7.32
CA VAL A 66 3.88 -20.58 6.78
C VAL A 66 3.22 -19.81 7.93
N MET A 67 3.75 -18.61 8.22
CA MET A 67 3.11 -17.67 9.14
C MET A 67 1.77 -17.22 8.52
N LYS A 68 0.69 -17.24 9.31
CA LYS A 68 -0.69 -16.78 9.04
C LYS A 68 -0.99 -16.43 7.56
N PRO A 69 -1.97 -17.10 6.89
CA PRO A 69 -2.29 -16.80 5.50
C PRO A 69 -2.49 -15.29 5.31
N MET A 70 -1.66 -14.71 4.45
CA MET A 70 -1.74 -13.29 4.16
C MET A 70 -3.09 -13.02 3.49
N ARG A 71 -3.78 -11.96 3.94
CA ARG A 71 -4.97 -11.44 3.25
C ARG A 71 -4.56 -10.65 2.00
N THR A 72 -3.72 -11.24 1.15
CA THR A 72 -3.31 -10.67 -0.13
C THR A 72 -4.33 -11.04 -1.19
N ILE A 73 -4.66 -10.07 -2.02
CA ILE A 73 -5.56 -10.28 -3.15
C ILE A 73 -4.74 -10.95 -4.24
N SER A 74 -5.08 -12.18 -4.61
CA SER A 74 -4.51 -12.83 -5.80
C SER A 74 -2.98 -13.03 -5.76
N GLY A 75 -2.42 -13.22 -4.56
CA GLY A 75 -0.98 -13.38 -4.35
C GLY A 75 -0.17 -12.09 -4.57
N VAL A 76 -0.80 -10.91 -4.67
CA VAL A 76 -0.12 -9.62 -4.79
C VAL A 76 0.28 -9.10 -3.41
N SER A 77 1.56 -8.82 -3.22
CA SER A 77 2.14 -8.35 -1.95
C SER A 77 2.12 -6.82 -1.85
N PRO A 78 1.35 -6.21 -0.93
CA PRO A 78 1.26 -4.76 -0.81
C PRO A 78 2.46 -4.17 -0.04
N ILE A 79 3.30 -3.38 -0.71
CA ILE A 79 4.38 -2.62 -0.07
C ILE A 79 3.91 -1.19 0.14
N ALA A 80 3.50 -0.87 1.38
CA ALA A 80 3.18 0.49 1.78
C ALA A 80 4.46 1.25 2.17
N LEU A 81 4.72 2.37 1.51
CA LEU A 81 5.86 3.26 1.75
C LEU A 81 5.34 4.65 2.09
N MET A 82 5.99 5.32 3.03
CA MET A 82 5.75 6.75 3.29
C MET A 82 6.89 7.58 2.72
N THR A 83 6.53 8.74 2.19
CA THR A 83 7.48 9.78 1.80
C THR A 83 8.04 10.48 3.03
N ASP A 84 9.09 11.28 2.84
CA ASP A 84 9.57 12.17 3.90
C ASP A 84 8.42 13.06 4.41
N PRO A 85 8.46 13.48 5.69
CA PRO A 85 7.57 14.53 6.18
C PRO A 85 7.66 15.76 5.28
N TYR A 86 6.50 16.27 4.84
CA TYR A 86 6.43 17.40 3.93
C TYR A 86 5.14 18.19 4.19
N PRO A 87 5.18 19.53 4.08
CA PRO A 87 4.01 20.36 4.36
C PRO A 87 2.82 20.02 3.47
N CYS A 88 1.62 20.23 4.02
CA CYS A 88 0.40 20.23 3.25
C CYS A 88 0.36 21.48 2.33
N PRO A 89 -0.14 21.38 1.10
CA PRO A 89 -0.32 22.57 0.25
C PRO A 89 -1.22 23.63 0.87
N HIS A 90 -2.13 23.26 1.77
CA HIS A 90 -3.07 24.21 2.39
C HIS A 90 -2.48 24.96 3.58
N THR A 91 -1.55 24.35 4.31
CA THR A 91 -0.78 25.08 5.32
C THR A 91 0.10 26.13 4.64
N MET A 92 0.60 25.85 3.43
CA MET A 92 1.35 26.82 2.62
C MET A 92 0.48 27.92 1.99
N LYS A 93 -0.85 27.71 1.86
CA LYS A 93 -1.81 28.67 1.30
C LYS A 93 -2.54 29.49 2.37
N ASN A 94 -2.04 29.53 3.62
CA ASN A 94 -2.66 30.22 4.76
C ASN A 94 -4.07 29.74 5.13
N VAL A 95 -4.48 28.53 4.72
CA VAL A 95 -5.74 27.91 5.16
C VAL A 95 -5.59 27.22 6.52
N GLY A 96 -4.36 26.84 6.89
CA GLY A 96 -4.05 26.08 8.10
C GLY A 96 -4.23 24.56 7.93
N PRO A 97 -3.91 23.76 8.97
CA PRO A 97 -4.11 22.32 8.96
C PRO A 97 -5.62 22.00 9.07
N CYS A 98 -6.05 20.90 8.43
CA CYS A 98 -7.44 20.46 8.58
C CYS A 98 -7.75 20.14 10.05
N THR A 99 -8.95 20.48 10.51
CA THR A 99 -9.36 20.43 11.93
C THR A 99 -9.07 19.07 12.60
N TYR A 100 -9.21 17.96 11.86
CA TYR A 100 -9.05 16.58 12.34
C TYR A 100 -7.73 15.91 11.93
N CYS A 101 -6.84 16.60 11.20
CA CYS A 101 -5.65 15.98 10.62
C CYS A 101 -4.48 16.01 11.61
N PRO A 102 -3.98 14.85 12.09
CA PRO A 102 -2.76 14.81 12.89
C PRO A 102 -1.50 14.93 12.02
N GLY A 103 -0.36 15.08 12.69
CA GLY A 103 0.96 15.01 12.08
C GLY A 103 1.36 16.20 11.23
N GLY A 104 2.35 15.99 10.36
CA GLY A 104 3.02 17.03 9.58
C GLY A 104 4.34 17.50 10.21
N PRO A 105 5.18 18.22 9.46
CA PRO A 105 6.42 18.80 9.98
C PRO A 105 6.17 19.69 11.20
N GLY A 106 6.95 19.52 12.27
CA GLY A 106 6.82 20.31 13.49
C GLY A 106 5.54 20.09 14.29
N SER A 107 4.79 19.01 14.02
CA SER A 107 3.60 18.66 14.81
C SER A 107 3.98 18.23 16.25
N PRO A 108 3.01 18.12 17.18
CA PRO A 108 3.26 17.55 18.52
C PRO A 108 3.82 16.11 18.50
N TRP A 109 3.73 15.45 17.35
CA TRP A 109 4.26 14.11 17.10
C TRP A 109 5.65 14.12 16.44
N GLY A 110 6.28 15.29 16.33
CA GLY A 110 7.53 15.50 15.60
C GLY A 110 7.34 15.61 14.09
N ASP A 111 8.43 15.41 13.36
CA ASP A 111 8.43 15.40 11.89
C ASP A 111 7.93 14.05 11.36
N VAL A 112 6.61 13.95 11.21
CA VAL A 112 5.90 12.79 10.67
C VAL A 112 5.11 13.16 9.41
N PRO A 113 4.87 12.21 8.49
CA PRO A 113 4.02 12.45 7.33
C PRO A 113 2.62 12.96 7.73
N GLN A 114 2.02 13.77 6.86
CA GLN A 114 0.71 14.35 7.11
C GLN A 114 -0.35 13.28 7.33
N SER A 115 -1.23 13.47 8.31
CA SER A 115 -2.31 12.53 8.72
C SER A 115 -1.85 11.31 9.53
N TYR A 116 -0.59 11.27 9.97
CA TYR A 116 -0.02 10.19 10.77
C TYR A 116 0.55 10.70 12.09
N THR A 117 0.70 9.80 13.07
CA THR A 117 1.22 10.12 14.41
C THR A 117 2.63 9.61 14.67
N GLY A 118 3.20 8.81 13.76
CA GLY A 118 4.50 8.17 13.98
C GLY A 118 4.42 6.79 14.59
N ALA A 119 3.32 6.44 15.26
CA ALA A 119 3.16 5.15 15.95
C ALA A 119 2.63 4.03 15.05
N GLU A 120 2.08 4.36 13.87
CA GLU A 120 1.53 3.36 12.95
C GLU A 120 2.63 2.42 12.45
N PRO A 121 2.34 1.13 12.20
CA PRO A 121 3.37 0.18 11.75
C PRO A 121 4.04 0.54 10.42
N SER A 122 3.37 1.29 9.54
CA SER A 122 3.97 1.83 8.32
C SER A 122 4.88 3.02 8.66
N THR A 123 4.41 3.98 9.47
CA THR A 123 5.19 5.17 9.87
C THR A 123 6.45 4.81 10.64
N ARG A 124 6.37 3.93 11.65
CA ARG A 124 7.54 3.47 12.41
C ARG A 124 8.59 2.82 11.52
N ARG A 125 8.15 2.03 10.53
CA ARG A 125 9.05 1.36 9.59
C ARG A 125 9.71 2.37 8.65
N SER A 126 8.95 3.32 8.13
CA SER A 126 9.48 4.38 7.29
C SER A 126 10.45 5.27 8.06
N ALA A 127 10.14 5.65 9.29
CA ALA A 127 11.04 6.39 10.17
C ALA A 127 12.34 5.62 10.44
N ARG A 128 12.24 4.31 10.77
CA ARG A 128 13.41 3.43 10.92
C ARG A 128 14.28 3.40 9.67
N ASN A 129 13.67 3.40 8.48
CA ASN A 129 14.38 3.40 7.21
C ASN A 129 14.70 4.82 6.68
N HIS A 130 14.62 5.85 7.54
CA HIS A 130 14.89 7.26 7.18
C HIS A 130 14.09 7.75 5.96
N TYR A 131 12.88 7.24 5.80
CA TYR A 131 11.99 7.47 4.66
C TYR A 131 12.68 7.21 3.30
N ASP A 132 13.71 6.37 3.27
CA ASP A 132 14.41 6.02 2.04
C ASP A 132 13.60 4.97 1.25
N PRO A 133 13.13 5.29 0.03
CA PRO A 133 12.32 4.37 -0.76
C PRO A 133 13.03 3.05 -1.05
N TYR A 134 14.34 3.08 -1.31
CA TYR A 134 15.10 1.89 -1.69
C TYR A 134 15.22 0.92 -0.51
N ILE A 135 15.60 1.45 0.66
CA ILE A 135 15.70 0.67 1.90
C ILE A 135 14.32 0.17 2.33
N GLY A 136 13.29 1.01 2.19
CA GLY A 136 11.90 0.66 2.50
C GLY A 136 11.40 -0.55 1.72
N VAL A 137 11.70 -0.62 0.42
CA VAL A 137 11.37 -1.78 -0.42
C VAL A 137 12.16 -3.02 0.03
N PHE A 138 13.49 -2.92 0.20
CA PHE A 138 14.33 -4.04 0.63
C PHE A 138 13.84 -4.62 1.96
N ASN A 139 13.58 -3.78 2.97
CA ASN A 139 13.07 -4.24 4.26
C ASN A 139 11.69 -4.89 4.15
N ARG A 140 10.82 -4.44 3.23
CA ARG A 140 9.50 -5.06 3.08
C ARG A 140 9.59 -6.41 2.36
N LEU A 141 10.45 -6.54 1.35
CA LEU A 141 10.72 -7.80 0.66
C LEU A 141 11.37 -8.83 1.60
N GLU A 142 12.34 -8.40 2.42
CA GLU A 142 12.92 -9.19 3.49
C GLU A 142 11.83 -9.77 4.40
N HIS A 143 10.95 -8.91 4.91
CA HIS A 143 9.87 -9.37 5.79
C HIS A 143 8.93 -10.37 5.12
N TYR A 144 8.63 -10.22 3.82
CA TYR A 144 7.79 -11.18 3.11
C TYR A 144 8.46 -12.55 2.97
N LEU A 145 9.73 -12.57 2.57
CA LEU A 145 10.48 -13.81 2.43
C LEU A 145 10.74 -14.50 3.76
N ALA A 146 11.04 -13.72 4.81
CA ALA A 146 11.12 -14.25 6.17
C ALA A 146 9.78 -14.90 6.58
N MET A 147 8.64 -14.27 6.28
CA MET A 147 7.31 -14.87 6.55
C MET A 147 6.92 -16.01 5.59
N ASN A 148 7.83 -16.44 4.70
CA ASN A 148 7.62 -17.48 3.69
C ASN A 148 6.54 -17.15 2.64
N HIS A 149 6.34 -15.87 2.36
CA HIS A 149 5.48 -15.41 1.28
C HIS A 149 6.31 -15.11 0.04
N SER A 150 5.76 -15.38 -1.15
CA SER A 150 6.40 -15.06 -2.41
C SER A 150 6.04 -13.61 -2.85
N PRO A 151 6.99 -12.66 -2.85
CA PRO A 151 6.72 -11.28 -3.24
C PRO A 151 6.96 -11.04 -4.74
N GLU A 152 6.76 -12.02 -5.62
CA GLU A 152 7.01 -11.88 -7.07
C GLU A 152 6.11 -10.83 -7.76
N LYS A 153 4.91 -10.61 -7.21
CA LYS A 153 3.99 -9.56 -7.65
C LYS A 153 3.77 -8.59 -6.51
N VAL A 154 4.11 -7.34 -6.73
CA VAL A 154 4.06 -6.27 -5.73
C VAL A 154 3.09 -5.20 -6.16
N GLU A 155 2.28 -4.71 -5.21
CA GLU A 155 1.58 -3.45 -5.34
C GLU A 155 2.21 -2.42 -4.40
N ILE A 156 2.78 -1.35 -4.97
CA ILE A 156 3.34 -0.24 -4.19
C ILE A 156 2.19 0.69 -3.79
N ILE A 157 2.17 1.11 -2.52
CA ILE A 157 1.19 2.06 -1.99
C ILE A 157 1.96 3.22 -1.35
N LEU A 158 1.98 4.37 -2.01
CA LEU A 158 2.59 5.58 -1.47
C LEU A 158 1.60 6.27 -0.54
N GLN A 159 2.01 6.45 0.72
CA GLN A 159 1.25 7.04 1.81
C GLN A 159 1.83 8.39 2.24
N GLY A 160 1.00 9.26 2.82
CA GLY A 160 1.30 10.64 3.27
C GLY A 160 0.33 11.72 2.78
N GLY A 161 -0.58 11.43 1.83
CA GLY A 161 -1.62 12.35 1.35
C GLY A 161 -1.15 13.53 0.48
N THR A 162 0.14 13.81 0.43
CA THR A 162 0.72 15.02 -0.18
C THR A 162 1.72 14.74 -1.29
N PHE A 163 1.90 13.49 -1.73
CA PHE A 163 2.93 13.09 -2.70
C PHE A 163 2.92 13.94 -3.99
N CYS A 164 1.73 14.20 -4.54
CA CYS A 164 1.57 15.01 -5.77
C CYS A 164 1.93 16.49 -5.59
N PHE A 165 2.11 16.97 -4.36
CA PHE A 165 2.56 18.34 -4.05
C PHE A 165 4.08 18.45 -3.91
N PHE A 166 4.81 17.34 -3.74
CA PHE A 166 6.27 17.38 -3.73
C PHE A 166 6.82 17.93 -5.05
N PRO A 167 8.06 18.48 -5.06
CA PRO A 167 8.75 18.81 -6.30
C PRO A 167 8.82 17.60 -7.23
N LYS A 168 8.67 17.83 -8.54
CA LYS A 168 8.70 16.75 -9.55
C LYS A 168 9.96 15.89 -9.45
N SER A 169 11.11 16.50 -9.18
CA SER A 169 12.39 15.80 -8.97
C SER A 169 12.35 14.81 -7.81
N TYR A 170 11.69 15.16 -6.69
CA TYR A 170 11.51 14.24 -5.58
C TYR A 170 10.57 13.09 -5.93
N GLN A 171 9.43 13.39 -6.59
CA GLN A 171 8.48 12.35 -7.00
C GLN A 171 9.15 11.32 -7.93
N GLU A 172 9.92 11.80 -8.91
CA GLU A 172 10.68 10.96 -9.83
C GLU A 172 11.78 10.17 -9.11
N TYR A 173 12.62 10.84 -8.32
CA TYR A 173 13.63 10.18 -7.47
C TYR A 173 13.03 9.04 -6.65
N PHE A 174 11.91 9.31 -5.98
CA PHE A 174 11.30 8.37 -5.06
C PHE A 174 10.86 7.10 -5.80
N VAL A 175 10.15 7.27 -6.91
CA VAL A 175 9.64 6.14 -7.70
C VAL A 175 10.76 5.41 -8.44
N THR A 176 11.76 6.12 -8.96
CA THR A 176 12.96 5.51 -9.56
C THR A 176 13.65 4.59 -8.55
N CYS A 177 13.85 5.05 -7.32
CA CYS A 177 14.45 4.22 -6.26
C CYS A 177 13.58 3.01 -5.89
N VAL A 178 12.25 3.12 -5.92
CA VAL A 178 11.34 1.99 -5.68
C VAL A 178 11.52 0.91 -6.75
N PHE A 179 11.50 1.28 -8.03
CA PHE A 179 11.71 0.34 -9.14
C PHE A 179 13.12 -0.26 -9.11
N LYS A 180 14.14 0.58 -8.93
CA LYS A 180 15.54 0.15 -8.79
C LYS A 180 15.69 -0.89 -7.69
N ALA A 181 15.06 -0.66 -6.52
CA ALA A 181 15.13 -1.60 -5.42
C ALA A 181 14.54 -2.98 -5.76
N MET A 182 13.39 -3.03 -6.45
CA MET A 182 12.81 -4.31 -6.88
C MET A 182 13.68 -5.04 -7.91
N ASN A 183 14.28 -4.28 -8.83
CA ASN A 183 15.17 -4.82 -9.86
C ASN A 183 16.48 -5.35 -9.25
N ASP A 184 17.15 -4.56 -8.42
CA ASP A 184 18.38 -4.94 -7.75
C ASP A 184 18.16 -6.13 -6.81
N PHE A 185 17.06 -6.14 -6.07
CA PHE A 185 16.68 -7.29 -5.25
C PHE A 185 16.53 -8.55 -6.11
N SER A 186 15.90 -8.43 -7.28
CA SER A 186 15.78 -9.54 -8.24
C SER A 186 17.17 -10.02 -8.72
N ARG A 187 18.08 -9.12 -9.06
CA ARG A 187 19.43 -9.47 -9.52
C ARG A 187 20.26 -10.17 -8.46
N VAL A 188 20.27 -9.62 -7.25
CA VAL A 188 21.13 -10.09 -6.16
C VAL A 188 20.66 -11.44 -5.62
N PHE A 189 19.35 -11.60 -5.42
CA PHE A 189 18.78 -12.75 -4.72
C PHE A 189 18.10 -13.78 -5.63
N TYR A 190 17.94 -13.50 -6.93
CA TYR A 190 17.39 -14.45 -7.92
C TYR A 190 18.27 -14.62 -9.17
N PRO A 191 19.57 -14.93 -9.04
CA PRO A 191 20.51 -14.98 -10.17
C PRO A 191 20.13 -16.02 -11.25
N ALA A 192 19.45 -17.10 -10.86
CA ALA A 192 18.94 -18.14 -11.77
C ALA A 192 17.40 -18.18 -11.84
N GLY A 193 16.73 -17.09 -11.41
CA GLY A 193 15.27 -17.03 -11.30
C GLY A 193 14.69 -17.70 -10.04
N GLU A 194 15.52 -18.38 -9.25
CA GLU A 194 15.18 -18.95 -7.95
C GLU A 194 15.87 -18.21 -6.80
N LEU A 195 15.24 -18.21 -5.62
CA LEU A 195 15.75 -17.49 -4.45
C LEU A 195 17.05 -18.14 -3.94
N ASP A 196 18.15 -17.41 -3.98
CA ASP A 196 19.39 -17.77 -3.29
C ASP A 196 19.27 -17.45 -1.79
N ILE A 197 18.87 -18.46 -1.03
CA ILE A 197 18.69 -18.36 0.42
C ILE A 197 20.01 -18.04 1.12
N GLY A 198 21.15 -18.52 0.62
CA GLY A 198 22.46 -18.25 1.21
C GLY A 198 22.80 -16.77 1.15
N ARG A 199 22.68 -16.17 -0.04
CA ARG A 199 22.85 -14.72 -0.23
C ARG A 199 21.83 -13.93 0.59
N PHE A 200 20.57 -14.34 0.57
CA PHE A 200 19.50 -13.66 1.31
C PHE A 200 19.78 -13.65 2.82
N SER A 201 20.01 -14.82 3.41
CA SER A 201 20.28 -14.95 4.84
C SER A 201 21.58 -14.25 5.26
N SER A 202 22.62 -14.27 4.42
CA SER A 202 23.85 -13.53 4.69
C SER A 202 23.62 -12.02 4.66
N PHE A 203 22.94 -11.50 3.64
CA PHE A 203 22.68 -10.07 3.47
C PHE A 203 21.81 -9.49 4.59
N PHE A 204 20.81 -10.22 5.04
CA PHE A 204 19.90 -9.80 6.11
C PHE A 204 20.31 -10.33 7.50
N GLU A 205 21.44 -11.00 7.64
CA GLU A 205 21.93 -11.54 8.93
C GLU A 205 20.87 -12.43 9.63
N LEU A 206 20.32 -13.39 8.89
CA LEU A 206 19.31 -14.34 9.36
C LEU A 206 19.92 -15.70 9.78
N PRO A 207 19.30 -16.45 10.71
CA PRO A 207 18.10 -16.11 11.49
C PRO A 207 18.36 -15.04 12.56
N LEU A 208 17.28 -14.38 12.98
CA LEU A 208 17.36 -13.24 13.91
C LEU A 208 17.39 -13.75 15.35
N GLN A 209 18.48 -13.45 16.08
CA GLN A 209 18.49 -13.62 17.52
C GLN A 209 17.83 -12.41 18.21
N GLU A 210 18.23 -11.19 17.83
CA GLU A 210 17.61 -9.91 18.23
C GLU A 210 17.66 -8.90 17.07
N ASP A 211 16.62 -8.07 16.90
CA ASP A 211 16.60 -6.97 15.91
C ASP A 211 17.20 -5.70 16.52
N THR A 212 18.54 -5.60 16.52
CA THR A 212 19.26 -4.48 17.14
C THR A 212 19.45 -3.29 16.19
N GLU A 213 19.72 -2.10 16.76
CA GLU A 213 20.04 -0.89 15.97
C GLU A 213 21.31 -1.07 15.14
N GLU A 214 22.32 -1.76 15.67
CA GLU A 214 23.58 -2.01 14.95
C GLU A 214 23.37 -2.90 13.73
N ARG A 215 22.52 -3.94 13.86
CA ARG A 215 22.13 -4.77 12.71
C ARG A 215 21.44 -3.91 11.65
N THR A 216 20.48 -3.10 12.07
CA THR A 216 19.74 -2.22 11.17
C THR A 216 20.69 -1.30 10.39
N ALA A 217 21.67 -0.68 11.08
CA ALA A 217 22.67 0.16 10.45
C ALA A 217 23.55 -0.60 9.44
N ARG A 218 23.97 -1.85 9.75
CA ARG A 218 24.73 -2.68 8.80
C ARG A 218 23.92 -3.05 7.56
N VAL A 219 22.66 -3.45 7.72
CA VAL A 219 21.77 -3.77 6.59
C VAL A 219 21.51 -2.52 5.74
N HIS A 220 21.29 -1.37 6.37
CA HIS A 220 21.15 -0.09 5.64
C HIS A 220 22.40 0.25 4.83
N LYS A 221 23.59 0.08 5.41
CA LYS A 221 24.87 0.28 4.71
C LYS A 221 24.99 -0.60 3.48
N ARG A 222 24.60 -1.88 3.58
CA ARG A 222 24.56 -2.82 2.43
C ARG A 222 23.56 -2.37 1.37
N CYS A 223 22.37 -1.93 1.77
CA CYS A 223 21.36 -1.39 0.84
C CYS A 223 21.86 -0.13 0.12
N LEU A 224 22.48 0.81 0.83
CA LEU A 224 23.02 2.05 0.27
C LEU A 224 24.17 1.78 -0.71
N LEU A 225 25.00 0.78 -0.45
CA LEU A 225 26.04 0.34 -1.39
C LEU A 225 25.45 -0.11 -2.73
N LEU A 226 24.34 -0.87 -2.71
CA LEU A 226 23.64 -1.28 -3.92
C LEU A 226 22.93 -0.10 -4.60
N LYS A 227 22.26 0.75 -3.81
CA LYS A 227 21.54 1.93 -4.29
C LYS A 227 22.44 2.84 -5.14
N ASN A 228 23.66 3.08 -4.68
CA ASN A 228 24.61 4.00 -5.30
C ASN A 228 25.43 3.40 -6.46
N ARG A 229 25.06 2.20 -6.93
CA ARG A 229 25.69 1.53 -8.08
C ARG A 229 24.65 1.19 -9.13
N ASP A 230 25.06 1.19 -10.39
CA ASP A 230 24.24 0.65 -11.48
C ASP A 230 24.53 -0.84 -11.66
N LEU A 231 23.66 -1.71 -11.13
CA LEU A 231 23.83 -3.16 -11.21
C LEU A 231 23.46 -3.75 -12.58
N ARG A 232 23.11 -2.90 -13.56
CA ARG A 232 22.97 -3.30 -14.96
C ARG A 232 24.35 -3.47 -15.61
N ASP A 233 25.35 -2.73 -15.12
CA ASP A 233 26.75 -2.93 -15.48
C ASP A 233 27.31 -4.16 -14.76
N LYS A 234 27.94 -5.05 -15.54
CA LYS A 234 28.41 -6.34 -15.03
C LYS A 234 29.55 -6.18 -14.04
N ASP A 235 30.49 -5.29 -14.31
CA ASP A 235 31.66 -5.09 -13.44
C ASP A 235 31.22 -4.45 -12.12
N ALA A 236 30.31 -3.47 -12.17
CA ALA A 236 29.71 -2.87 -10.98
C ALA A 236 28.90 -3.88 -10.16
N HIS A 237 28.15 -4.76 -10.82
CA HIS A 237 27.43 -5.87 -10.18
C HIS A 237 28.39 -6.83 -9.48
N ASP A 238 29.40 -7.36 -10.20
CA ASP A 238 30.32 -8.35 -9.67
C ASP A 238 31.17 -7.76 -8.52
N ALA A 239 31.58 -6.50 -8.64
CA ALA A 239 32.22 -5.76 -7.55
C ALA A 239 31.29 -5.58 -6.34
N ALA A 240 29.99 -5.36 -6.54
CA ALA A 240 29.02 -5.21 -5.45
C ALA A 240 28.80 -6.54 -4.72
N ILE A 241 28.62 -7.64 -5.46
CA ILE A 241 28.51 -8.99 -4.91
C ILE A 241 29.78 -9.36 -4.13
N ALA A 242 30.96 -9.10 -4.71
CA ALA A 242 32.23 -9.33 -4.02
C ALA A 242 32.32 -8.52 -2.71
N THR A 243 31.92 -7.25 -2.72
CA THR A 243 31.98 -6.40 -1.50
C THR A 243 31.00 -6.88 -0.42
N LEU A 244 29.79 -7.30 -0.82
CA LEU A 244 28.73 -7.68 0.12
C LEU A 244 28.95 -9.04 0.79
N PHE A 245 29.52 -10.00 0.06
CA PHE A 245 29.59 -11.39 0.51
C PHE A 245 31.03 -11.85 0.81
N THR A 246 32.04 -10.97 0.74
CA THR A 246 33.39 -11.24 1.24
C THR A 246 33.53 -10.81 2.70
N PRO A 247 33.97 -11.69 3.63
CA PRO A 247 34.14 -11.35 5.04
C PRO A 247 35.12 -10.18 5.27
N GLY A 248 34.74 -9.20 6.10
CA GLY A 248 35.62 -8.13 6.59
C GLY A 248 35.69 -6.85 5.75
N LEU A 249 35.22 -6.83 4.49
CA LEU A 249 35.36 -5.67 3.59
C LEU A 249 34.44 -4.48 3.93
N LEU A 250 33.28 -4.73 4.54
CA LEU A 250 32.32 -3.68 4.91
C LEU A 250 32.74 -2.86 6.15
N ASN A 251 33.79 -3.27 6.87
CA ASN A 251 34.26 -2.60 8.10
C ASN A 251 34.98 -1.26 7.83
N GLY A 252 35.30 -0.93 6.57
CA GLY A 252 36.07 0.27 6.20
C GLY A 252 35.33 1.36 5.42
N PHE A 253 34.04 1.18 5.10
CA PHE A 253 33.28 2.17 4.31
C PHE A 253 32.65 3.23 5.22
N SER A 254 33.18 4.44 5.28
CA SER A 254 32.50 5.59 5.89
C SER A 254 31.57 6.22 4.85
N GLY A 255 30.27 5.96 4.95
CA GLY A 255 29.29 6.77 4.23
C GLY A 255 29.05 8.03 5.05
N ASN A 256 29.46 9.20 4.54
CA ASN A 256 29.28 10.55 5.12
C ASN A 256 28.46 10.58 6.42
N GLU A 257 29.15 10.46 7.55
CA GLU A 257 28.54 10.50 8.89
C GLU A 257 28.29 11.95 9.39
N ASP A 258 28.62 12.97 8.60
CA ASP A 258 28.67 14.35 9.08
C ASP A 258 27.34 15.12 9.10
N ASP A 259 26.24 14.57 8.57
CA ASP A 259 24.94 15.28 8.57
C ASP A 259 24.02 14.96 9.77
N ASN A 260 24.37 13.98 10.62
CA ASN A 260 23.44 13.43 11.63
C ASN A 260 23.78 13.72 13.10
N ARG A 261 24.83 14.51 13.39
CA ARG A 261 25.21 14.84 14.78
C ARG A 261 24.41 16.00 15.41
N SER A 262 23.59 16.71 14.66
CA SER A 262 22.86 17.90 15.15
C SER A 262 21.46 17.64 15.73
N GLN A 263 21.01 16.38 15.85
CA GLN A 263 19.63 16.06 16.29
C GLN A 263 19.51 15.25 17.58
N ARG A 264 20.57 15.12 18.39
CA ARG A 264 20.48 14.45 19.71
C ARG A 264 20.85 15.42 20.84
N ASN A 265 19.87 16.18 21.33
CA ASN A 265 19.62 16.46 22.75
C ASN A 265 18.72 17.69 22.91
N GLU A 266 17.41 17.49 23.01
CA GLU A 266 16.56 18.35 23.86
C GLU A 266 15.45 17.47 24.47
N GLN A 267 15.66 17.06 25.73
CA GLN A 267 14.57 16.62 26.60
C GLN A 267 13.81 17.88 27.06
N PRO A 268 12.47 17.89 27.06
CA PRO A 268 11.73 19.06 27.50
C PRO A 268 11.85 19.20 29.02
N ARG A 269 12.44 20.31 29.49
CA ARG A 269 12.35 20.74 30.88
C ARG A 269 11.01 21.44 31.10
N ASN A 270 10.30 21.03 32.15
CA ASN A 270 9.13 21.71 32.68
C ASN A 270 9.42 23.18 32.99
N GLY A 271 8.55 24.10 32.56
CA GLY A 271 8.62 25.51 32.90
C GLY A 271 7.25 26.17 32.78
N HIS A 272 6.82 26.83 33.85
CA HIS A 272 5.53 27.50 34.01
C HIS A 272 5.37 28.74 33.12
N ALA A 273 4.10 29.08 32.86
CA ALA A 273 3.66 30.24 32.10
C ALA A 273 4.08 31.58 32.73
N ALA A 274 4.43 32.54 31.87
CA ALA A 274 4.35 33.98 32.16
C ALA A 274 4.04 34.75 30.87
N GLU A 275 3.15 35.73 31.00
CA GLU A 275 2.50 36.49 29.93
C GLU A 275 3.35 37.66 29.38
N GLY A 276 3.21 37.93 28.07
CA GLY A 276 3.19 39.28 27.47
C GLY A 276 4.52 39.98 27.10
N ALA A 277 4.91 39.94 25.81
CA ALA A 277 5.64 41.01 25.08
C ALA A 277 5.66 40.73 23.55
N PRO A 278 5.94 41.72 22.66
CA PRO A 278 5.32 41.83 21.34
C PRO A 278 6.02 41.09 20.19
N ALA A 279 5.28 40.94 19.09
CA ALA A 279 5.62 40.20 17.87
C ALA A 279 6.97 40.63 17.25
N ALA A 280 7.98 39.77 17.39
CA ALA A 280 9.24 39.85 16.66
C ALA A 280 9.11 39.10 15.31
N ALA A 281 9.70 39.68 14.26
CA ALA A 281 9.73 39.13 12.92
C ALA A 281 10.25 37.67 12.91
N ILE A 282 9.49 36.76 12.31
CA ILE A 282 9.79 35.33 12.28
C ILE A 282 11.01 35.10 11.38
N ASP A 283 12.11 34.62 11.97
CA ASP A 283 13.23 34.07 11.22
C ASP A 283 12.77 32.83 10.43
N SER A 284 12.64 33.00 9.11
CA SER A 284 12.23 31.93 8.17
C SER A 284 13.14 30.70 8.16
N SER A 285 14.31 30.74 8.83
CA SER A 285 15.19 29.58 9.01
C SER A 285 14.66 28.54 10.02
N GLN A 286 13.75 28.95 10.92
CA GLN A 286 13.20 28.11 11.99
C GLN A 286 11.84 27.46 11.66
N ASP A 287 11.26 27.71 10.48
CA ASP A 287 10.01 27.06 10.07
C ASP A 287 10.24 25.58 9.72
N ALA A 288 9.53 24.68 10.42
CA ALA A 288 9.59 23.24 10.19
C ALA A 288 9.21 22.84 8.76
N ASN A 289 8.28 23.55 8.13
CA ASN A 289 7.88 23.32 6.75
C ASN A 289 9.02 23.63 5.78
N VAL A 290 9.71 24.76 5.97
CA VAL A 290 10.86 25.16 5.14
C VAL A 290 12.00 24.15 5.28
N ARG A 291 12.30 23.68 6.50
CA ARG A 291 13.30 22.63 6.74
C ARG A 291 12.93 21.33 6.02
N ALA A 292 11.68 20.87 6.16
CA ALA A 292 11.20 19.66 5.50
C ALA A 292 11.30 19.75 3.97
N MET A 293 10.96 20.91 3.39
CA MET A 293 11.09 21.15 1.95
C MET A 293 12.55 21.08 1.48
N ARG A 294 13.47 21.74 2.18
CA ARG A 294 14.91 21.69 1.87
C ARG A 294 15.46 20.28 1.94
N LYS A 295 15.08 19.52 2.96
CA LYS A 295 15.48 18.11 3.14
C LYS A 295 15.03 17.24 1.95
N ALA A 296 13.77 17.35 1.54
CA ALA A 296 13.26 16.60 0.40
C ALA A 296 14.01 16.94 -0.90
N ILE A 297 14.27 18.23 -1.15
CA ILE A 297 15.03 18.67 -2.33
C ILE A 297 16.46 18.16 -2.29
N ALA A 298 17.15 18.26 -1.15
CA ALA A 298 18.52 17.78 -1.00
C ALA A 298 18.62 16.27 -1.27
N LYS A 299 17.68 15.48 -0.74
CA LYS A 299 17.63 14.03 -0.96
C LYS A 299 17.44 13.64 -2.42
N ALA A 300 16.62 14.39 -3.16
CA ALA A 300 16.39 14.15 -4.59
C ALA A 300 17.64 14.44 -5.45
N HIS A 301 18.46 15.41 -5.05
CA HIS A 301 19.66 15.83 -5.77
C HIS A 301 20.96 15.26 -5.17
N ALA A 302 20.86 14.35 -4.20
CA ALA A 302 22.03 13.76 -3.57
C ALA A 302 22.90 13.00 -4.60
N PRO A 303 24.24 13.07 -4.52
CA PRO A 303 25.13 12.34 -5.42
C PRO A 303 24.79 10.84 -5.46
N GLY A 304 24.65 10.28 -6.67
CA GLY A 304 24.20 8.89 -6.87
C GLY A 304 22.68 8.70 -7.08
N SER A 305 21.87 9.74 -6.87
CA SER A 305 20.41 9.70 -7.16
C SER A 305 20.08 9.66 -8.66
N ALA A 306 21.06 9.92 -9.53
CA ALA A 306 20.93 10.06 -10.98
C ALA A 306 21.63 8.97 -11.80
N ALA A 307 22.10 7.88 -11.20
CA ALA A 307 22.81 6.83 -11.93
C ALA A 307 21.94 6.11 -12.98
N VAL A 308 20.61 6.14 -12.80
CA VAL A 308 19.63 5.46 -13.67
C VAL A 308 18.39 6.34 -13.87
N THR A 309 17.80 6.29 -15.07
CA THR A 309 16.56 7.02 -15.38
C THR A 309 15.33 6.22 -14.94
N LEU A 310 14.21 6.91 -14.69
CA LEU A 310 12.93 6.28 -14.35
C LEU A 310 12.49 5.27 -15.43
N GLU A 311 12.59 5.68 -16.69
CA GLU A 311 12.15 4.87 -17.83
C GLU A 311 12.94 3.57 -17.93
N ALA A 312 14.26 3.61 -17.68
CA ALA A 312 15.10 2.43 -17.76
C ALA A 312 14.82 1.43 -16.63
N VAL A 313 14.61 1.90 -15.39
CA VAL A 313 14.26 1.01 -14.28
C VAL A 313 12.84 0.45 -14.42
N GLN A 314 11.91 1.20 -15.04
CA GLN A 314 10.59 0.69 -15.38
C GLN A 314 10.68 -0.41 -16.43
N GLU A 315 11.39 -0.19 -17.54
CA GLU A 315 11.57 -1.17 -18.61
C GLU A 315 12.15 -2.49 -18.09
N GLU A 316 13.19 -2.40 -17.27
CA GLU A 316 13.76 -3.56 -16.60
C GLU A 316 12.76 -4.29 -15.68
N ASN A 317 11.92 -3.54 -14.96
CA ASN A 317 10.94 -4.13 -14.04
C ASN A 317 9.84 -4.92 -14.75
N GLU A 318 9.63 -4.71 -16.05
CA GLU A 318 8.64 -5.46 -16.85
C GLU A 318 8.94 -6.97 -16.86
N THR A 319 10.23 -7.33 -16.76
CA THR A 319 10.72 -8.72 -16.78
C THR A 319 11.44 -9.16 -15.50
N ALA A 320 11.63 -8.27 -14.52
CA ALA A 320 12.25 -8.60 -13.24
C ALA A 320 11.50 -9.73 -12.50
N LYS A 321 12.17 -10.39 -11.54
CA LYS A 321 11.54 -11.44 -10.73
C LYS A 321 10.51 -10.85 -9.76
N ILE A 322 10.82 -9.71 -9.15
CA ILE A 322 9.92 -8.91 -8.32
C ILE A 322 9.31 -7.81 -9.19
N ARG A 323 8.04 -7.96 -9.53
CA ARG A 323 7.34 -7.09 -10.49
C ARG A 323 6.34 -6.17 -9.82
N CYS A 324 6.40 -4.89 -10.18
CA CYS A 324 5.40 -3.91 -9.78
C CYS A 324 4.15 -4.05 -10.65
N VAL A 325 3.15 -4.78 -10.17
CA VAL A 325 1.89 -5.00 -10.90
C VAL A 325 0.87 -3.89 -10.68
N GLY A 326 1.13 -3.01 -9.71
CA GLY A 326 0.34 -1.81 -9.47
C GLY A 326 1.10 -0.81 -8.60
N LEU A 327 0.93 0.48 -8.91
CA LEU A 327 1.35 1.59 -8.07
C LEU A 327 0.11 2.40 -7.70
N THR A 328 -0.05 2.63 -6.39
CA THR A 328 -1.12 3.42 -5.79
C THR A 328 -0.53 4.69 -5.20
N ILE A 329 -1.09 5.84 -5.55
CA ILE A 329 -0.72 7.15 -5.00
C ILE A 329 -1.94 7.73 -4.30
N GLU A 330 -1.80 8.11 -3.03
CA GLU A 330 -2.82 8.87 -2.33
C GLU A 330 -2.58 10.38 -2.46
N THR A 331 -3.66 11.13 -2.64
CA THR A 331 -3.60 12.58 -2.79
C THR A 331 -4.89 13.27 -2.34
N LYS A 332 -4.83 14.60 -2.26
CA LYS A 332 -6.01 15.44 -2.06
C LYS A 332 -6.68 15.71 -3.41
N SER A 333 -7.99 15.91 -3.39
CA SER A 333 -8.76 16.10 -4.62
C SER A 333 -8.28 17.31 -5.42
N ASP A 334 -7.92 18.42 -4.79
CA ASP A 334 -7.37 19.59 -5.49
C ASP A 334 -6.01 19.34 -6.17
N TYR A 335 -5.35 18.21 -5.90
CA TYR A 335 -4.14 17.71 -6.56
C TYR A 335 -4.39 16.48 -7.47
N GLY A 336 -5.66 16.14 -7.73
CA GLY A 336 -6.08 15.12 -8.68
C GLY A 336 -6.41 15.69 -10.07
N ARG A 337 -5.70 16.73 -10.52
CA ARG A 337 -5.96 17.43 -11.79
C ARG A 337 -5.13 16.86 -12.95
N LEU A 338 -5.38 17.33 -14.17
CA LEU A 338 -4.78 16.78 -15.40
C LEU A 338 -3.24 16.76 -15.37
N ALA A 339 -2.62 17.84 -14.87
CA ALA A 339 -1.15 17.92 -14.78
C ALA A 339 -0.58 16.85 -13.84
N GLN A 340 -1.17 16.68 -12.65
CA GLN A 340 -0.77 15.65 -11.70
C GLN A 340 -1.11 14.25 -12.21
N GLY A 341 -2.27 14.06 -12.85
CA GLY A 341 -2.66 12.81 -13.50
C GLY A 341 -1.64 12.34 -14.54
N ASN A 342 -1.18 13.24 -15.41
CA ASN A 342 -0.11 12.96 -16.37
C ASN A 342 1.22 12.62 -15.70
N GLY A 343 1.57 13.31 -14.60
CA GLY A 343 2.73 12.97 -13.79
C GLY A 343 2.61 11.54 -13.22
N MET A 344 1.47 11.21 -12.61
CA MET A 344 1.19 9.88 -12.06
C MET A 344 1.26 8.79 -13.12
N LEU A 345 0.75 9.02 -14.34
CA LEU A 345 0.86 8.08 -15.46
C LEU A 345 2.33 7.79 -15.81
N ARG A 346 3.17 8.83 -15.90
CA ARG A 346 4.61 8.67 -16.17
C ARG A 346 5.30 7.83 -15.08
N LEU A 347 4.93 8.04 -13.82
CA LEU A 347 5.45 7.26 -12.69
C LEU A 347 5.01 5.78 -12.70
N GLY A 348 4.07 5.39 -13.57
CA GLY A 348 3.54 4.03 -13.65
C GLY A 348 2.38 3.78 -12.67
N CYS A 349 1.73 4.83 -12.18
CA CYS A 349 0.58 4.74 -11.29
C CYS A 349 -0.62 4.11 -12.02
N THR A 350 -1.38 3.29 -11.30
CA THR A 350 -2.59 2.61 -11.82
C THR A 350 -3.83 2.87 -10.98
N ARG A 351 -3.65 3.32 -9.73
CA ARG A 351 -4.72 3.59 -8.78
C ARG A 351 -4.45 4.89 -8.03
N VAL A 352 -5.44 5.75 -7.94
CA VAL A 352 -5.38 6.97 -7.15
C VAL A 352 -6.35 6.85 -5.98
N GLU A 353 -5.86 7.19 -4.79
CA GLU A 353 -6.73 7.34 -3.64
C GLU A 353 -6.98 8.82 -3.34
N LEU A 354 -8.26 9.19 -3.28
CA LEU A 354 -8.67 10.59 -3.10
C LEU A 354 -9.27 10.80 -1.71
N GLY A 355 -8.69 11.73 -0.98
CA GLY A 355 -9.26 12.23 0.26
C GLY A 355 -10.47 13.13 0.02
N ILE A 356 -11.65 12.54 -0.20
CA ILE A 356 -12.96 13.23 -0.37
C ILE A 356 -13.50 13.71 0.98
N GLN A 357 -13.43 12.84 1.98
CA GLN A 357 -14.01 12.92 3.33
C GLN A 357 -15.53 13.10 3.38
N THR A 358 -16.05 14.16 2.78
CA THR A 358 -17.46 14.53 2.77
C THR A 358 -17.87 15.17 1.44
N ILE A 359 -19.18 15.20 1.17
CA ILE A 359 -19.78 15.78 -0.03
C ILE A 359 -20.46 17.14 0.23
N TYR A 360 -20.23 17.73 1.41
CA TYR A 360 -20.83 19.01 1.80
C TYR A 360 -19.75 20.10 1.85
N ASP A 361 -19.88 21.14 1.02
CA ASP A 361 -18.91 22.26 0.98
C ASP A 361 -18.80 22.98 2.33
N GLU A 362 -19.92 23.21 3.01
CA GLU A 362 -19.92 23.86 4.33
C GLU A 362 -19.09 23.08 5.36
N VAL A 363 -19.13 21.75 5.31
CA VAL A 363 -18.32 20.91 6.22
C VAL A 363 -16.85 20.96 5.82
N LEU A 364 -16.53 20.94 4.52
CA LEU A 364 -15.15 21.08 4.02
C LEU A 364 -14.54 22.42 4.42
N GLU A 365 -15.31 23.51 4.34
CA GLU A 365 -14.91 24.85 4.74
C GLU A 365 -14.67 24.93 6.24
N LYS A 366 -15.66 24.56 7.07
CA LYS A 366 -15.56 24.62 8.55
C LYS A 366 -14.46 23.72 9.13
N THR A 367 -14.13 22.63 8.42
CA THR A 367 -13.03 21.72 8.79
C THR A 367 -11.67 22.14 8.23
N HIS A 368 -11.58 23.28 7.53
CA HIS A 368 -10.36 23.76 6.87
C HIS A 368 -9.74 22.69 5.97
N ARG A 369 -10.59 21.96 5.24
CA ARG A 369 -10.13 20.88 4.37
C ARG A 369 -9.35 21.41 3.16
N GLY A 370 -9.65 22.64 2.73
CA GLY A 370 -8.96 23.39 1.68
C GLY A 370 -9.23 22.93 0.25
N ASN A 371 -10.25 22.08 0.06
CA ASN A 371 -10.82 21.76 -1.25
C ASN A 371 -12.35 21.84 -1.17
N THR A 372 -12.98 21.97 -2.32
CA THR A 372 -14.42 22.01 -2.52
C THR A 372 -14.98 20.65 -2.96
N VAL A 373 -16.30 20.52 -2.98
CA VAL A 373 -17.03 19.42 -3.62
C VAL A 373 -16.76 19.41 -5.12
N GLN A 374 -16.66 20.56 -5.77
CA GLN A 374 -16.33 20.62 -7.20
C GLN A 374 -14.92 20.07 -7.48
N ASP A 375 -13.95 20.34 -6.59
CA ASP A 375 -12.61 19.72 -6.69
C ASP A 375 -12.68 18.19 -6.62
N ASN A 376 -13.56 17.65 -5.76
CA ASN A 376 -13.80 16.21 -5.66
C ASN A 376 -14.34 15.65 -6.99
N ILE A 377 -15.43 16.24 -7.50
CA ILE A 377 -16.13 15.79 -8.72
C ILE A 377 -15.20 15.83 -9.94
N ASP A 378 -14.56 16.96 -10.16
CA ASP A 378 -13.69 17.14 -11.32
C ASP A 378 -12.51 16.17 -11.31
N SER A 379 -11.93 15.93 -10.13
CA SER A 379 -10.74 15.08 -10.01
C SER A 379 -11.09 13.62 -10.24
N ILE A 380 -12.23 13.16 -9.75
CA ILE A 380 -12.75 11.83 -10.06
C ILE A 380 -12.95 11.70 -11.57
N ARG A 381 -13.63 12.66 -12.22
CA ARG A 381 -13.83 12.66 -13.67
C ARG A 381 -12.50 12.59 -14.44
N ILE A 382 -11.60 13.53 -14.18
CA ILE A 382 -10.31 13.63 -14.88
C ILE A 382 -9.53 12.33 -14.74
N LEU A 383 -9.42 11.79 -13.53
CA LEU A 383 -8.64 10.59 -13.29
C LEU A 383 -9.30 9.34 -13.90
N LYS A 384 -10.64 9.25 -13.91
CA LYS A 384 -11.35 8.18 -14.65
C LYS A 384 -11.13 8.27 -16.16
N ASP A 385 -11.17 9.47 -16.73
CA ASP A 385 -10.93 9.71 -18.16
C ASP A 385 -9.46 9.54 -18.57
N LEU A 386 -8.53 9.54 -17.61
CA LEU A 386 -7.14 9.10 -17.79
C LEU A 386 -6.95 7.58 -17.59
N GLY A 387 -8.01 6.87 -17.18
CA GLY A 387 -8.05 5.43 -16.99
C GLY A 387 -7.81 4.95 -15.56
N PHE A 388 -7.44 5.80 -14.60
CA PHE A 388 -7.09 5.36 -13.24
C PHE A 388 -8.25 4.68 -12.52
N LYS A 389 -7.92 3.70 -11.66
CA LYS A 389 -8.82 3.20 -10.62
C LYS A 389 -8.95 4.23 -9.50
N ILE A 390 -10.17 4.49 -9.04
CA ILE A 390 -10.46 5.51 -8.02
C ILE A 390 -10.85 4.85 -6.70
N ASN A 391 -10.06 5.10 -5.67
CA ASN A 391 -10.38 4.74 -4.29
C ASN A 391 -10.72 5.99 -3.48
N ALA A 392 -12.00 6.18 -3.14
CA ALA A 392 -12.42 7.32 -2.34
C ALA A 392 -12.20 7.06 -0.84
N HIS A 393 -11.72 8.07 -0.11
CA HIS A 393 -11.73 8.05 1.36
C HIS A 393 -12.90 8.90 1.84
N ILE A 394 -13.80 8.31 2.62
CA ILE A 394 -14.92 9.01 3.25
C ILE A 394 -14.83 8.90 4.77
N MET A 395 -15.34 9.91 5.46
CA MET A 395 -15.23 10.02 6.92
C MET A 395 -16.59 10.32 7.54
N PRO A 396 -17.34 9.31 8.03
CA PRO A 396 -18.52 9.57 8.83
C PRO A 396 -18.14 10.13 10.21
N GLY A 397 -19.03 10.93 10.80
CA GLY A 397 -18.85 11.52 12.13
C GLY A 397 -17.88 12.69 12.18
N LEU A 398 -17.71 13.43 11.09
CA LEU A 398 -16.95 14.68 11.09
C LEU A 398 -17.63 15.74 11.97
N PRO A 399 -16.91 16.74 12.50
CA PRO A 399 -17.55 17.88 13.14
C PRO A 399 -18.48 18.58 12.14
N HIS A 400 -19.56 19.18 12.65
CA HIS A 400 -20.62 19.82 11.83
C HIS A 400 -21.41 18.85 10.93
N THR A 401 -21.40 17.55 11.22
CA THR A 401 -22.28 16.57 10.55
C THR A 401 -23.24 15.94 11.55
N THR A 402 -24.45 15.60 11.10
CA THR A 402 -25.41 14.79 11.85
C THR A 402 -25.41 13.35 11.32
N GLU A 403 -26.12 12.46 12.03
CA GLU A 403 -26.30 11.09 11.56
C GLU A 403 -27.04 11.03 10.20
N GLU A 404 -28.04 11.87 10.01
CA GLU A 404 -28.81 11.95 8.77
C GLU A 404 -27.91 12.40 7.62
N MET A 405 -27.03 13.39 7.87
CA MET A 405 -26.06 13.85 6.89
C MET A 405 -25.06 12.76 6.51
N ASP A 406 -24.56 11.99 7.48
CA ASP A 406 -23.67 10.85 7.25
C ASP A 406 -24.35 9.79 6.39
N ARG A 407 -25.57 9.38 6.75
CA ARG A 407 -26.34 8.37 6.02
C ARG A 407 -26.67 8.82 4.60
N ALA A 408 -27.05 10.09 4.42
CA ALA A 408 -27.31 10.69 3.12
C ALA A 408 -26.04 10.73 2.24
N MET A 409 -24.90 11.16 2.80
CA MET A 409 -23.61 11.15 2.10
C MET A 409 -23.21 9.74 1.67
N LEU A 410 -23.34 8.77 2.58
CA LEU A 410 -23.00 7.38 2.34
C LEU A 410 -23.78 6.81 1.15
N LYS A 411 -25.07 7.12 1.01
CA LYS A 411 -25.87 6.74 -0.17
C LYS A 411 -25.47 7.52 -1.42
N ALA A 412 -25.37 8.84 -1.29
CA ALA A 412 -25.11 9.76 -2.39
C ALA A 412 -23.81 9.44 -3.14
N ILE A 413 -22.79 8.87 -2.47
CA ILE A 413 -21.53 8.50 -3.13
C ILE A 413 -21.70 7.46 -4.27
N PHE A 414 -22.80 6.71 -4.28
CA PHE A 414 -23.15 5.74 -5.34
C PHE A 414 -24.37 6.16 -6.15
N GLU A 415 -25.33 6.87 -5.56
CA GLU A 415 -26.50 7.37 -6.29
C GLU A 415 -26.11 8.50 -7.26
N ASN A 416 -25.24 9.43 -6.84
CA ASN A 416 -24.75 10.51 -7.69
C ASN A 416 -23.66 10.01 -8.66
N GLU A 417 -23.93 10.17 -9.95
CA GLU A 417 -23.04 9.74 -11.03
C GLU A 417 -21.67 10.44 -11.01
N ASP A 418 -21.57 11.64 -10.45
CA ASP A 418 -20.32 12.40 -10.37
C ASP A 418 -19.23 11.67 -9.56
N TYR A 419 -19.63 10.78 -8.64
CA TYR A 419 -18.75 10.00 -7.79
C TYR A 419 -18.56 8.57 -8.29
N ARG A 420 -19.43 7.64 -7.84
CA ARG A 420 -19.40 6.19 -8.12
C ARG A 420 -17.97 5.62 -8.13
N PRO A 421 -17.23 5.67 -7.01
CA PRO A 421 -15.84 5.23 -6.96
C PRO A 421 -15.73 3.70 -7.11
N ASP A 422 -14.59 3.21 -7.62
CA ASP A 422 -14.34 1.77 -7.77
C ASP A 422 -14.06 1.09 -6.43
N MET A 423 -13.49 1.86 -5.49
CA MET A 423 -13.07 1.38 -4.19
C MET A 423 -13.36 2.43 -3.12
N LEU A 424 -13.53 1.97 -1.88
CA LEU A 424 -13.84 2.85 -0.75
C LEU A 424 -13.01 2.50 0.48
N LYS A 425 -12.48 3.54 1.13
CA LYS A 425 -11.94 3.51 2.49
C LYS A 425 -12.85 4.37 3.38
N ILE A 426 -13.52 3.72 4.32
CA ILE A 426 -14.43 4.37 5.26
C ILE A 426 -13.65 4.52 6.56
N TYR A 427 -13.47 5.76 7.04
CA TYR A 427 -12.72 6.04 8.25
C TYR A 427 -13.56 6.92 9.17
N PRO A 428 -14.27 6.33 10.16
CA PRO A 428 -14.92 7.12 11.19
C PRO A 428 -13.96 8.17 11.76
N CYS A 429 -14.46 9.39 11.95
CA CYS A 429 -13.63 10.47 12.48
C CYS A 429 -13.15 10.13 13.89
N MET A 430 -11.84 10.28 14.13
CA MET A 430 -11.22 10.03 15.42
C MET A 430 -10.56 11.30 15.91
N VAL A 431 -10.59 11.50 17.22
CA VAL A 431 -9.97 12.65 17.89
C VAL A 431 -8.50 12.32 18.13
N MET A 432 -7.61 13.17 17.64
CA MET A 432 -6.17 12.98 17.73
C MET A 432 -5.54 14.13 18.50
N GLU A 433 -4.66 13.83 19.46
CA GLU A 433 -3.97 14.87 20.21
C GLU A 433 -3.16 15.81 19.30
N GLY A 434 -3.09 17.09 19.68
CA GLY A 434 -2.45 18.13 18.88
C GLY A 434 -3.30 18.73 17.75
N THR A 435 -4.53 18.26 17.55
CA THR A 435 -5.45 18.80 16.52
C THR A 435 -6.45 19.79 17.10
N ARG A 436 -7.03 20.65 16.25
CA ARG A 436 -8.15 21.53 16.65
C ARG A 436 -9.35 20.73 17.14
N LEU A 437 -9.64 19.59 16.48
CA LEU A 437 -10.71 18.68 16.89
C LEU A 437 -10.54 18.17 18.33
N HIS A 438 -9.29 18.00 18.80
CA HIS A 438 -9.02 17.60 20.17
C HIS A 438 -9.33 18.70 21.19
N GLN A 439 -9.15 19.97 20.81
CA GLN A 439 -9.57 21.11 21.64
C GLN A 439 -11.10 21.16 21.73
N ASP A 440 -11.79 21.00 20.60
CA ASP A 440 -13.25 20.95 20.53
C ASP A 440 -13.81 19.77 21.34
N PHE A 441 -13.14 18.62 21.33
CA PHE A 441 -13.50 17.48 22.17
C PHE A 441 -13.32 17.78 23.66
N LYS A 442 -12.18 18.37 24.06
CA LYS A 442 -11.91 18.72 25.46
C LYS A 442 -12.86 19.76 26.03
N SER A 443 -13.35 20.68 25.21
CA SER A 443 -14.34 21.69 25.62
C SER A 443 -15.78 21.18 25.61
N GLY A 444 -16.03 19.96 25.11
CA GLY A 444 -17.37 19.41 24.92
C GLY A 444 -18.08 19.92 23.66
N ALA A 445 -17.42 20.73 22.82
CA ALA A 445 -17.97 21.25 21.56
C ALA A 445 -18.07 20.17 20.45
N PHE A 446 -17.38 19.03 20.61
CA PHE A 446 -17.45 17.90 19.69
C PHE A 446 -17.54 16.57 20.43
N VAL A 447 -18.43 15.69 19.97
CA VAL A 447 -18.56 14.30 20.47
C VAL A 447 -18.32 13.34 19.28
N PRO A 448 -17.24 12.53 19.31
CA PRO A 448 -16.95 11.59 18.23
C PRO A 448 -17.85 10.36 18.29
N LEU A 449 -17.96 9.64 17.16
CA LEU A 449 -18.66 8.36 17.11
C LEU A 449 -17.99 7.31 17.98
N THR A 450 -18.81 6.61 18.76
CA THR A 450 -18.39 5.38 19.45
C THR A 450 -18.17 4.24 18.44
N THR A 451 -17.46 3.20 18.88
CA THR A 451 -17.29 1.97 18.09
C THR A 451 -18.63 1.35 17.67
N GLY A 452 -19.65 1.40 18.54
CA GLY A 452 -20.98 0.85 18.26
C GLY A 452 -21.71 1.63 17.17
N GLU A 453 -21.78 2.96 17.31
CA GLU A 453 -22.44 3.83 16.32
C GLU A 453 -21.74 3.75 14.95
N ALA A 454 -20.41 3.77 14.93
CA ALA A 454 -19.66 3.61 13.70
C ALA A 454 -19.93 2.24 13.03
N ALA A 455 -20.00 1.17 13.83
CA ALA A 455 -20.30 -0.17 13.31
C ALA A 455 -21.70 -0.26 12.72
N GLU A 456 -22.70 0.32 13.39
CA GLU A 456 -24.10 0.35 12.93
C GLU A 456 -24.24 1.13 11.63
N ARG A 457 -23.74 2.37 11.57
CA ARG A 457 -23.86 3.19 10.35
C ARG A 457 -23.18 2.52 9.16
N ILE A 458 -22.01 1.92 9.38
CA ILE A 458 -21.29 1.22 8.31
C ILE A 458 -22.00 -0.08 7.91
N ALA A 459 -22.54 -0.85 8.87
CA ALA A 459 -23.30 -2.07 8.56
C ALA A 459 -24.55 -1.74 7.73
N TRP A 460 -25.30 -0.70 8.14
CA TRP A 460 -26.43 -0.18 7.39
C TRP A 460 -26.01 0.23 5.97
N PHE A 461 -24.93 1.01 5.82
CA PHE A 461 -24.47 1.48 4.51
C PHE A 461 -24.12 0.33 3.56
N LYS A 462 -23.59 -0.77 4.09
CA LYS A 462 -23.09 -1.89 3.28
C LYS A 462 -24.16 -2.59 2.44
N GLN A 463 -25.44 -2.37 2.70
CA GLN A 463 -26.53 -2.86 1.84
C GLN A 463 -26.62 -2.10 0.50
N PHE A 464 -26.15 -0.84 0.45
CA PHE A 464 -26.21 0.01 -0.74
C PHE A 464 -24.94 -0.04 -1.58
N VAL A 465 -23.93 -0.79 -1.15
CA VAL A 465 -22.64 -0.84 -1.84
C VAL A 465 -22.78 -1.70 -3.10
N PRO A 466 -22.57 -1.12 -4.29
CA PRO A 466 -22.78 -1.84 -5.53
C PRO A 466 -21.73 -2.93 -5.73
N GLU A 467 -22.09 -3.93 -6.52
CA GLU A 467 -21.28 -5.13 -6.79
C GLU A 467 -19.93 -4.83 -7.45
N TYR A 468 -19.84 -3.70 -8.17
CA TYR A 468 -18.59 -3.22 -8.79
C TYR A 468 -17.64 -2.55 -7.79
N CYS A 469 -18.09 -2.21 -6.57
CA CYS A 469 -17.29 -1.45 -5.62
C CYS A 469 -16.57 -2.38 -4.62
N ARG A 470 -15.34 -2.03 -4.27
CA ARG A 470 -14.56 -2.73 -3.23
C ARG A 470 -14.38 -1.89 -1.97
N ILE A 471 -14.90 -2.35 -0.83
CA ILE A 471 -14.55 -1.77 0.48
C ILE A 471 -13.16 -2.26 0.92
N MET A 472 -12.17 -1.38 0.74
CA MET A 472 -10.77 -1.65 1.09
C MET A 472 -10.59 -1.75 2.61
N ARG A 473 -11.05 -0.72 3.33
CA ARG A 473 -10.93 -0.58 4.78
C ARG A 473 -12.13 0.16 5.38
N VAL A 474 -12.37 -0.12 6.66
CA VAL A 474 -13.44 0.49 7.48
C VAL A 474 -12.87 1.18 8.73
N GLN A 475 -11.55 1.15 8.90
CA GLN A 475 -10.81 1.76 10.02
C GLN A 475 -9.38 2.05 9.58
N ARG A 476 -8.74 3.04 10.20
CA ARG A 476 -7.32 3.35 10.00
C ARG A 476 -6.44 2.42 10.85
N ASP A 477 -5.17 2.29 10.49
CA ASP A 477 -4.17 1.55 11.28
C ASP A 477 -3.50 2.47 12.33
N ILE A 478 -4.32 3.24 13.05
CA ILE A 478 -3.87 4.08 14.15
C ILE A 478 -4.01 3.28 15.45
N PRO A 479 -2.95 3.12 16.26
CA PRO A 479 -3.07 2.46 17.55
C PRO A 479 -4.06 3.19 18.45
N THR A 480 -4.96 2.47 19.11
CA THR A 480 -6.07 3.06 19.90
C THR A 480 -5.58 3.85 21.10
N PHE A 481 -4.38 3.57 21.63
CA PHE A 481 -3.79 4.38 22.70
C PHE A 481 -3.36 5.78 22.26
N MET A 482 -3.36 6.06 20.94
CA MET A 482 -3.04 7.38 20.37
C MET A 482 -4.28 8.25 20.17
N THR A 483 -5.49 7.69 20.31
CA THR A 483 -6.74 8.41 20.06
C THR A 483 -7.25 9.04 21.35
N GLY A 484 -7.58 10.33 21.32
CA GLY A 484 -8.22 11.03 22.43
C GLY A 484 -9.72 10.71 22.57
N GLY A 485 -10.35 10.19 21.51
CA GLY A 485 -11.76 9.83 21.46
C GLY A 485 -12.19 9.29 20.09
N GLY A 486 -13.34 8.61 20.06
CA GLY A 486 -13.92 7.99 18.87
C GLY A 486 -13.86 6.46 18.91
N VAL A 487 -13.63 5.83 17.76
CA VAL A 487 -13.51 4.36 17.66
C VAL A 487 -12.28 3.88 18.43
N ASP A 488 -12.52 3.14 19.51
CA ASP A 488 -11.53 2.69 20.48
C ASP A 488 -11.11 1.22 20.31
N LYS A 489 -11.67 0.52 19.32
CA LYS A 489 -11.38 -0.90 19.03
C LYS A 489 -10.63 -1.08 17.72
N THR A 490 -9.60 -1.93 17.74
CA THR A 490 -8.79 -2.29 16.57
C THR A 490 -9.44 -3.35 15.66
N ASN A 491 -10.61 -3.87 16.03
CA ASN A 491 -11.33 -4.93 15.32
C ASN A 491 -12.74 -4.50 14.86
N LEU A 492 -12.94 -3.24 14.45
CA LEU A 492 -14.24 -2.68 14.04
C LEU A 492 -14.97 -3.54 13.00
N ARG A 493 -14.25 -4.24 12.12
CA ARG A 493 -14.85 -5.19 11.16
C ARG A 493 -15.70 -6.26 11.84
N GLN A 494 -15.28 -6.77 13.00
CA GLN A 494 -16.05 -7.80 13.73
C GLN A 494 -17.35 -7.23 14.29
N TYR A 495 -17.34 -5.99 14.76
CA TYR A 495 -18.55 -5.28 15.21
C TYR A 495 -19.51 -5.04 14.05
N ILE A 496 -18.99 -4.57 12.90
CA ILE A 496 -19.79 -4.42 11.66
C ILE A 496 -20.38 -5.77 11.24
N ASP A 497 -19.60 -6.86 11.33
CA ASP A 497 -20.08 -8.19 10.96
C ASP A 497 -21.17 -8.72 11.91
N ALA A 498 -21.09 -8.40 13.20
CA ALA A 498 -22.14 -8.71 14.17
C ALA A 498 -23.42 -7.92 13.87
N GLU A 499 -23.28 -6.64 13.53
CA GLU A 499 -24.42 -5.78 13.23
C GLU A 499 -25.10 -6.14 11.89
N LEU A 500 -24.32 -6.52 10.86
CA LEU A 500 -24.85 -7.09 9.62
C LEU A 500 -25.72 -8.32 9.88
N LYS A 501 -25.27 -9.22 10.78
CA LYS A 501 -26.05 -10.41 11.16
C LYS A 501 -27.34 -10.03 11.89
N LYS A 502 -27.25 -9.10 12.84
CA LYS A 502 -28.39 -8.61 13.62
C LYS A 502 -29.46 -7.96 12.73
N GLN A 503 -29.03 -7.21 11.71
CA GLN A 503 -29.92 -6.52 10.77
C GLN A 503 -30.38 -7.39 9.59
N GLY A 504 -29.86 -8.62 9.46
CA GLY A 504 -30.17 -9.48 8.30
C GLY A 504 -29.61 -8.95 6.96
N ILE A 505 -28.57 -8.12 7.00
CA ILE A 505 -27.99 -7.47 5.81
C ILE A 505 -26.87 -8.33 5.22
N THR A 506 -26.96 -8.58 3.91
CA THR A 506 -25.89 -9.19 3.12
C THR A 506 -25.22 -8.15 2.25
N CYS A 507 -23.90 -8.02 2.38
CA CYS A 507 -23.09 -7.07 1.61
C CYS A 507 -22.52 -7.74 0.35
N ARG A 508 -22.83 -7.20 -0.83
CA ARG A 508 -22.38 -7.74 -2.13
C ARG A 508 -21.18 -7.01 -2.76
N CYS A 509 -20.48 -6.16 -2.01
CA CYS A 509 -19.25 -5.55 -2.50
C CYS A 509 -18.20 -6.60 -2.90
N ILE A 510 -17.27 -6.25 -3.80
CA ILE A 510 -16.22 -7.15 -4.32
C ILE A 510 -15.55 -7.92 -3.19
N ARG A 511 -15.10 -7.24 -2.13
CA ARG A 511 -14.37 -7.85 -1.01
C ARG A 511 -15.13 -9.00 -0.34
N CYS A 512 -16.45 -8.91 -0.25
CA CYS A 512 -17.27 -9.91 0.41
C CYS A 512 -17.48 -11.17 -0.45
N ARG A 513 -17.26 -11.05 -1.76
CA ARG A 513 -17.41 -12.12 -2.76
C ARG A 513 -16.07 -12.67 -3.27
N GLU A 514 -14.94 -12.16 -2.76
CA GLU A 514 -13.61 -12.68 -3.11
C GLU A 514 -13.42 -14.10 -2.56
N PRO A 515 -12.78 -15.02 -3.31
CA PRO A 515 -12.43 -16.34 -2.80
C PRO A 515 -11.63 -16.22 -1.49
N GLY A 516 -12.09 -16.93 -0.45
CA GLY A 516 -11.48 -16.90 0.89
C GLY A 516 -11.93 -15.76 1.81
N HIS A 517 -12.80 -14.86 1.35
CA HIS A 517 -13.46 -13.86 2.19
C HIS A 517 -14.96 -14.13 2.40
N GLN A 518 -15.49 -15.17 1.73
CA GLN A 518 -16.88 -15.58 1.82
C GLN A 518 -17.22 -16.01 3.26
N LYS A 519 -18.35 -15.53 3.77
CA LYS A 519 -18.79 -15.78 5.16
C LYS A 519 -19.44 -17.15 5.36
N GLN A 520 -19.92 -17.79 4.29
CA GLN A 520 -20.68 -19.05 4.36
C GLN A 520 -19.84 -20.32 4.17
N GLY A 521 -18.51 -20.20 4.10
CA GLY A 521 -17.60 -21.32 3.88
C GLY A 521 -17.08 -21.37 2.44
N HIS A 522 -16.07 -22.21 2.21
CA HIS A 522 -15.50 -22.42 0.88
C HIS A 522 -16.50 -23.21 0.03
N HIS A 523 -17.34 -22.52 -0.73
CA HIS A 523 -18.10 -23.15 -1.80
C HIS A 523 -17.22 -23.20 -3.04
N GLU A 524 -17.08 -24.40 -3.62
CA GLU A 524 -16.54 -24.51 -4.97
C GLU A 524 -17.54 -23.86 -5.95
N PRO A 525 -17.06 -23.11 -6.96
CA PRO A 525 -17.94 -22.54 -7.96
C PRO A 525 -18.67 -23.68 -8.70
N VAL A 526 -19.99 -23.58 -8.77
CA VAL A 526 -20.87 -24.56 -9.39
C VAL A 526 -21.07 -24.22 -10.87
N ASN A 527 -21.48 -22.99 -11.17
CA ASN A 527 -21.77 -22.55 -12.54
C ASN A 527 -21.33 -21.10 -12.79
N PRO A 528 -20.02 -20.84 -12.91
CA PRO A 528 -19.52 -19.49 -13.14
C PRO A 528 -19.84 -18.98 -14.55
N ALA A 529 -20.34 -17.74 -14.64
CA ALA A 529 -20.74 -17.10 -15.88
C ALA A 529 -20.27 -15.63 -15.91
N ILE A 530 -20.30 -15.04 -17.11
CA ILE A 530 -20.02 -13.60 -17.26
C ILE A 530 -21.28 -12.80 -16.99
N SER A 531 -21.19 -11.81 -16.10
CA SER A 531 -22.17 -10.76 -15.90
C SER A 531 -21.60 -9.40 -16.29
N ILE A 532 -22.47 -8.49 -16.73
CA ILE A 532 -22.10 -7.13 -17.14
C ILE A 532 -23.02 -6.16 -16.42
N THR A 533 -22.43 -5.27 -15.64
CA THR A 533 -23.15 -4.17 -14.99
C THR A 533 -22.74 -2.86 -15.64
N GLU A 534 -23.67 -2.23 -16.34
CA GLU A 534 -23.51 -0.93 -16.99
C GLU A 534 -23.98 0.20 -16.07
N TYR A 535 -23.22 1.29 -15.97
CA TYR A 535 -23.62 2.47 -15.21
C TYR A 535 -22.95 3.76 -15.72
N GLY A 536 -23.65 4.88 -15.58
CA GLY A 536 -23.05 6.20 -15.81
C GLY A 536 -22.07 6.56 -14.69
N ALA A 537 -20.94 7.19 -15.00
CA ALA A 537 -20.09 7.78 -13.97
C ALA A 537 -19.24 8.92 -14.51
N SER A 538 -19.32 10.07 -13.85
CA SER A 538 -18.54 11.27 -14.13
C SER A 538 -18.60 11.66 -15.61
N GLY A 539 -19.82 11.71 -16.16
CA GLY A 539 -20.10 12.00 -17.57
C GLY A 539 -19.69 10.92 -18.59
N GLY A 540 -19.06 9.83 -18.16
CA GLY A 540 -18.70 8.69 -19.01
C GLY A 540 -19.55 7.47 -18.71
N LYS A 541 -19.31 6.40 -19.46
CA LYS A 541 -20.03 5.13 -19.34
C LYS A 541 -19.11 4.04 -18.83
N GLU A 542 -19.47 3.34 -17.77
CA GLU A 542 -18.69 2.25 -17.17
C GLU A 542 -19.37 0.90 -17.40
N PHE A 543 -18.56 -0.13 -17.58
CA PHE A 543 -18.97 -1.52 -17.64
C PHE A 543 -18.11 -2.32 -16.67
N PHE A 544 -18.75 -2.91 -15.67
CA PHE A 544 -18.15 -3.89 -14.79
C PHE A 544 -18.46 -5.29 -15.33
N ILE A 545 -17.46 -5.93 -15.91
CA ILE A 545 -17.58 -7.25 -16.53
C ILE A 545 -17.00 -8.25 -15.55
N ALA A 546 -17.85 -9.05 -14.91
CA ALA A 546 -17.46 -10.00 -13.88
C ALA A 546 -17.60 -11.42 -14.38
N TYR A 547 -16.65 -12.28 -14.01
CA TYR A 547 -16.79 -13.73 -14.09
C TYR A 547 -17.06 -14.23 -12.67
N GLU A 548 -18.29 -14.64 -12.43
CA GLU A 548 -18.82 -14.93 -11.11
C GLU A 548 -19.79 -16.10 -11.16
N ASP A 549 -19.92 -16.81 -10.05
CA ASP A 549 -21.01 -17.75 -9.83
C ASP A 549 -22.01 -17.13 -8.85
N LYS A 550 -23.23 -16.90 -9.33
CA LYS A 550 -24.30 -16.25 -8.56
C LYS A 550 -24.94 -17.19 -7.55
N GLU A 551 -24.86 -18.50 -7.75
CA GLU A 551 -25.41 -19.49 -6.82
C GLU A 551 -24.55 -19.56 -5.55
N SER A 552 -23.23 -19.61 -5.72
CA SER A 552 -22.26 -19.64 -4.62
C SER A 552 -21.76 -18.24 -4.17
N ASP A 553 -22.31 -17.17 -4.76
CA ASP A 553 -21.94 -15.75 -4.56
C ASP A 553 -20.42 -15.51 -4.53
N ILE A 554 -19.71 -16.10 -5.51
CA ILE A 554 -18.25 -16.01 -5.65
C ILE A 554 -17.85 -15.25 -6.91
N LEU A 555 -16.96 -14.28 -6.75
CA LEU A 555 -16.37 -13.52 -7.85
C LEU A 555 -14.99 -14.09 -8.18
N LEU A 556 -14.81 -14.65 -9.37
CA LEU A 556 -13.58 -15.32 -9.79
C LEU A 556 -12.62 -14.39 -10.56
N GLY A 557 -13.15 -13.37 -11.21
CA GLY A 557 -12.39 -12.30 -11.84
C GLY A 557 -13.30 -11.22 -12.38
N TYR A 558 -12.74 -10.07 -12.75
CA TYR A 558 -13.49 -8.99 -13.38
C TYR A 558 -12.56 -8.08 -14.18
N CYS A 559 -13.14 -7.30 -15.08
CA CYS A 559 -12.50 -6.13 -15.65
C CYS A 559 -13.43 -4.91 -15.65
N ARG A 560 -12.82 -3.72 -15.69
CA ARG A 560 -13.49 -2.42 -15.75
C ARG A 560 -13.21 -1.78 -17.10
N LEU A 561 -14.26 -1.61 -17.90
CA LEU A 561 -14.21 -0.93 -19.19
C LEU A 561 -14.91 0.42 -19.06
N ARG A 562 -14.33 1.48 -19.60
CA ARG A 562 -14.92 2.82 -19.61
C ARG A 562 -14.93 3.40 -21.02
N PHE A 563 -16.03 4.04 -21.39
CA PHE A 563 -16.05 5.03 -22.46
C PHE A 563 -15.87 6.41 -21.82
N PRO A 564 -14.73 7.07 -22.05
CA PRO A 564 -14.39 8.30 -21.34
C PRO A 564 -15.29 9.45 -21.79
N SER A 565 -15.54 10.40 -20.88
CA SER A 565 -16.33 11.60 -21.21
C SER A 565 -15.54 12.60 -22.05
N ARG A 566 -14.20 12.58 -21.91
CA ARG A 566 -13.27 13.47 -22.61
C ARG A 566 -12.00 12.71 -23.01
N SER A 567 -11.49 13.04 -24.20
CA SER A 567 -10.15 12.67 -24.64
C SER A 567 -9.11 13.59 -24.03
N LEU A 568 -8.50 13.17 -22.91
CA LEU A 568 -7.56 14.00 -22.14
C LEU A 568 -6.09 13.81 -22.53
N ARG A 569 -5.79 12.86 -23.42
CA ARG A 569 -4.46 12.58 -23.95
C ARG A 569 -4.53 12.11 -25.40
N GLU A 570 -3.42 12.24 -26.12
CA GLU A 570 -3.31 11.85 -27.53
C GLU A 570 -3.59 10.37 -27.79
N GLU A 571 -3.28 9.49 -26.83
CA GLU A 571 -3.52 8.05 -26.96
C GLU A 571 -5.01 7.67 -26.82
N ILE A 572 -5.84 8.60 -26.33
CA ILE A 572 -7.26 8.42 -26.04
C ILE A 572 -8.09 9.26 -27.02
N THR A 573 -8.66 8.61 -28.02
CA THR A 573 -9.52 9.27 -29.02
C THR A 573 -11.01 9.11 -28.66
N PRO A 574 -11.94 9.84 -29.31
CA PRO A 574 -13.38 9.62 -29.12
C PRO A 574 -13.84 8.18 -29.43
N ALA A 575 -13.10 7.47 -30.30
CA ALA A 575 -13.34 6.07 -30.65
C ALA A 575 -12.66 5.07 -29.68
N SER A 576 -11.88 5.56 -28.71
CA SER A 576 -11.21 4.71 -27.72
C SER A 576 -12.14 4.28 -26.59
N ALA A 577 -11.91 3.06 -26.09
CA ALA A 577 -12.37 2.58 -24.80
C ALA A 577 -11.18 2.37 -23.86
N LEU A 578 -11.39 2.55 -22.55
CA LEU A 578 -10.36 2.42 -21.54
C LEU A 578 -10.59 1.16 -20.70
N LEU A 579 -9.61 0.26 -20.68
CA LEU A 579 -9.58 -0.83 -19.70
C LEU A 579 -8.84 -0.35 -18.45
N ARG A 580 -9.59 -0.07 -17.39
CA ARG A 580 -9.12 0.56 -16.15
C ARG A 580 -8.60 -0.46 -15.13
N GLU A 581 -9.09 -1.70 -15.20
CA GLU A 581 -8.68 -2.79 -14.34
C GLU A 581 -8.96 -4.13 -15.02
N LEU A 582 -8.03 -5.08 -14.86
CA LEU A 582 -8.26 -6.50 -15.08
C LEU A 582 -7.74 -7.23 -13.84
N HIS A 583 -8.61 -7.98 -13.19
CA HIS A 583 -8.29 -8.68 -11.96
C HIS A 583 -8.82 -10.10 -12.01
N VAL A 584 -7.95 -11.08 -11.79
CA VAL A 584 -8.32 -12.50 -11.67
C VAL A 584 -7.90 -12.96 -10.28
N PHE A 585 -8.83 -13.53 -9.52
CA PHE A 585 -8.55 -14.02 -8.19
C PHE A 585 -7.71 -15.29 -8.27
N GLY A 586 -6.55 -15.30 -7.61
CA GLY A 586 -5.62 -16.43 -7.52
C GLY A 586 -5.33 -16.82 -6.07
N ARG A 587 -4.86 -18.04 -5.81
CA ARG A 587 -4.35 -18.41 -4.47
C ARG A 587 -2.93 -17.85 -4.27
N ALA A 588 -2.62 -17.37 -3.07
CA ALA A 588 -1.25 -17.01 -2.70
C ALA A 588 -0.40 -18.29 -2.59
N VAL A 589 0.71 -18.35 -3.32
CA VAL A 589 1.62 -19.50 -3.33
C VAL A 589 2.83 -19.21 -2.42
N PRO A 590 3.17 -20.09 -1.47
CA PRO A 590 4.42 -19.99 -0.69
C PRO A 590 5.67 -20.02 -1.59
N VAL A 591 6.80 -19.51 -1.08
CA VAL A 591 8.08 -19.56 -1.80
C VAL A 591 8.45 -21.02 -2.12
N GLY A 592 8.74 -21.31 -3.40
CA GLY A 592 9.07 -22.67 -3.87
C GLY A 592 7.87 -23.61 -4.04
N GLY A 593 6.64 -23.13 -3.83
CA GLY A 593 5.42 -23.92 -4.04
C GLY A 593 4.99 -23.98 -5.52
N ARG A 594 4.50 -25.14 -5.98
CA ARG A 594 3.68 -25.24 -7.20
C ARG A 594 2.20 -25.03 -6.85
N GLU A 595 1.45 -24.41 -7.78
CA GLU A 595 -0.01 -24.37 -7.76
C GLU A 595 -0.57 -25.75 -8.10
N GLU A 596 -0.68 -26.64 -7.11
CA GLU A 596 -1.44 -27.88 -7.27
C GLU A 596 -2.85 -27.66 -6.70
N GLY A 597 -3.87 -27.76 -7.55
CA GLY A 597 -5.29 -27.78 -7.16
C GLY A 597 -5.99 -26.43 -6.95
N GLY A 598 -5.59 -25.36 -7.65
CA GLY A 598 -6.31 -24.07 -7.63
C GLY A 598 -7.51 -24.04 -8.59
N ILE A 599 -8.52 -23.21 -8.27
CA ILE A 599 -9.60 -22.79 -9.19
C ILE A 599 -8.98 -22.54 -10.57
N GLN A 600 -9.64 -22.96 -11.64
CA GLN A 600 -9.14 -22.92 -13.01
C GLN A 600 -8.85 -21.47 -13.49
N HIS A 601 -7.72 -20.89 -13.06
CA HIS A 601 -7.33 -19.49 -13.34
C HIS A 601 -6.85 -19.29 -14.78
N LYS A 602 -6.52 -20.38 -15.49
CA LYS A 602 -6.04 -20.35 -16.87
C LYS A 602 -7.19 -19.94 -17.79
N GLY A 603 -7.09 -18.74 -18.37
CA GLY A 603 -7.99 -18.27 -19.43
C GLY A 603 -9.00 -17.20 -19.00
N ILE A 604 -9.35 -17.08 -17.71
CA ILE A 604 -10.34 -16.10 -17.21
C ILE A 604 -9.99 -14.68 -17.67
N GLY A 605 -8.73 -14.28 -17.52
CA GLY A 605 -8.30 -12.93 -17.93
C GLY A 605 -8.47 -12.67 -19.42
N ARG A 606 -8.18 -13.67 -20.28
CA ARG A 606 -8.35 -13.54 -21.73
C ARG A 606 -9.83 -13.51 -22.12
N MET A 607 -10.65 -14.30 -21.44
CA MET A 607 -12.10 -14.34 -21.66
C MET A 607 -12.76 -13.00 -21.28
N LEU A 608 -12.38 -12.40 -20.14
CA LEU A 608 -12.84 -11.07 -19.74
C LEU A 608 -12.42 -9.99 -20.73
N LEU A 609 -11.18 -10.06 -21.24
CA LEU A 609 -10.70 -9.15 -22.29
C LEU A 609 -11.48 -9.32 -23.59
N ALA A 610 -11.71 -10.55 -24.05
CA ALA A 610 -12.49 -10.82 -25.26
C ALA A 610 -13.90 -10.23 -25.14
N ARG A 611 -14.57 -10.39 -23.98
CA ARG A 611 -15.87 -9.76 -23.75
C ARG A 611 -15.80 -8.22 -23.75
N ALA A 612 -14.73 -7.63 -23.23
CA ALA A 612 -14.54 -6.18 -23.30
C ALA A 612 -14.36 -5.71 -24.75
N GLU A 613 -13.62 -6.47 -25.58
CA GLU A 613 -13.43 -6.19 -27.01
C GLU A 613 -14.76 -6.33 -27.79
N GLU A 614 -15.60 -7.32 -27.47
CA GLU A 614 -16.96 -7.47 -28.03
C GLU A 614 -17.85 -6.25 -27.71
N ILE A 615 -17.86 -5.78 -26.46
CA ILE A 615 -18.61 -4.57 -26.06
C ILE A 615 -18.09 -3.34 -26.81
N CYS A 616 -16.78 -3.24 -27.00
CA CYS A 616 -16.19 -2.16 -27.80
C CYS A 616 -16.72 -2.19 -29.25
N ALA A 617 -16.71 -3.36 -29.89
CA ALA A 617 -17.20 -3.52 -31.25
C ALA A 617 -18.69 -3.16 -31.39
N TRP A 618 -19.54 -3.59 -30.45
CA TRP A 618 -20.97 -3.22 -30.44
C TRP A 618 -21.21 -1.71 -30.32
N HIS A 619 -20.28 -0.99 -29.69
CA HIS A 619 -20.36 0.46 -29.50
C HIS A 619 -19.50 1.25 -30.50
N GLY A 620 -19.00 0.61 -31.58
CA GLY A 620 -18.23 1.28 -32.62
C GLY A 620 -16.89 1.85 -32.11
N LYS A 621 -16.30 1.23 -31.08
CA LYS A 621 -14.98 1.58 -30.57
C LYS A 621 -13.94 0.76 -31.35
N ASP A 622 -12.93 1.43 -31.89
CA ASP A 622 -11.89 0.84 -32.74
C ASP A 622 -10.58 0.57 -31.98
N ARG A 623 -10.51 1.01 -30.71
CA ARG A 623 -9.26 1.02 -29.95
C ARG A 623 -9.50 0.77 -28.48
N LEU A 624 -8.75 -0.18 -27.91
CA LEU A 624 -8.76 -0.47 -26.47
C LEU A 624 -7.44 -0.04 -25.82
N VAL A 625 -7.52 0.93 -24.90
CA VAL A 625 -6.40 1.54 -24.19
C VAL A 625 -6.38 1.03 -22.75
N VAL A 626 -5.27 0.40 -22.34
CA VAL A 626 -5.15 -0.25 -21.02
C VAL A 626 -4.17 0.50 -20.13
N ILE A 627 -4.59 0.84 -18.92
CA ILE A 627 -3.71 1.34 -17.86
C ILE A 627 -3.01 0.18 -17.14
N SER A 628 -1.96 -0.35 -17.77
CA SER A 628 -1.22 -1.49 -17.23
C SER A 628 -0.19 -1.04 -16.18
N GLY A 629 -0.11 -1.77 -15.06
CA GLY A 629 1.08 -1.72 -14.22
C GLY A 629 2.33 -2.13 -15.01
N VAL A 630 3.49 -1.58 -14.64
CA VAL A 630 4.75 -1.79 -15.36
C VAL A 630 5.08 -3.29 -15.49
N GLY A 631 5.05 -4.02 -14.37
CA GLY A 631 5.34 -5.45 -14.30
C GLY A 631 4.32 -6.38 -14.97
N VAL A 632 3.24 -5.84 -15.54
CA VAL A 632 2.21 -6.60 -16.28
C VAL A 632 2.12 -6.24 -17.77
N ARG A 633 2.93 -5.30 -18.27
CA ARG A 633 2.93 -4.93 -19.71
C ARG A 633 3.24 -6.12 -20.63
N GLU A 634 4.15 -6.99 -20.24
CA GLU A 634 4.47 -8.24 -20.96
C GLU A 634 3.28 -9.17 -21.17
N TYR A 635 2.33 -9.19 -20.22
CA TYR A 635 1.11 -9.99 -20.38
C TYR A 635 0.28 -9.47 -21.57
N TYR A 636 0.13 -8.15 -21.70
CA TYR A 636 -0.61 -7.51 -22.78
C TYR A 636 0.12 -7.61 -24.13
N ARG A 637 1.46 -7.51 -24.15
CA ARG A 637 2.25 -7.71 -25.38
C ARG A 637 2.02 -9.07 -26.01
N LYS A 638 1.97 -10.13 -25.20
CA LYS A 638 1.74 -11.51 -25.66
C LYS A 638 0.36 -11.74 -26.29
N ILE A 639 -0.58 -10.82 -26.08
CA ILE A 639 -1.94 -10.89 -26.63
C ILE A 639 -2.23 -9.74 -27.62
N GLY A 640 -1.17 -9.14 -28.19
CA GLY A 640 -1.27 -8.23 -29.34
C GLY A 640 -1.32 -6.74 -29.02
N TYR A 641 -1.19 -6.34 -27.74
CA TYR A 641 -1.14 -4.93 -27.37
C TYR A 641 0.29 -4.39 -27.53
N ARG A 642 0.40 -3.10 -27.87
CA ARG A 642 1.67 -2.38 -27.99
C ARG A 642 1.71 -1.22 -27.02
N ARG A 643 2.90 -0.83 -26.57
CA ARG A 643 3.05 0.32 -25.69
C ARG A 643 2.91 1.60 -26.51
N GLU A 644 2.00 2.48 -26.10
CA GLU A 644 1.86 3.84 -26.63
C GLU A 644 1.76 4.79 -25.42
N GLY A 645 2.78 5.66 -25.28
CA GLY A 645 2.94 6.48 -24.08
C GLY A 645 2.96 5.66 -22.78
N PRO A 646 2.10 5.98 -21.80
CA PRO A 646 2.01 5.22 -20.55
C PRO A 646 1.12 3.97 -20.64
N TYR A 647 0.39 3.78 -21.75
CA TYR A 647 -0.64 2.74 -21.91
C TYR A 647 -0.17 1.53 -22.71
N MET A 648 -0.92 0.44 -22.60
CA MET A 648 -0.88 -0.68 -23.53
C MET A 648 -2.12 -0.62 -24.42
N VAL A 649 -1.94 -0.59 -25.74
CA VAL A 649 -3.02 -0.32 -26.69
C VAL A 649 -3.13 -1.39 -27.74
N LYS A 650 -4.36 -1.73 -28.12
CA LYS A 650 -4.70 -2.62 -29.22
C LYS A 650 -5.76 -1.96 -30.12
N GLN A 651 -5.54 -2.05 -31.42
CA GLN A 651 -6.56 -1.75 -32.44
C GLN A 651 -7.48 -2.97 -32.55
N LEU A 652 -8.79 -2.76 -32.53
CA LEU A 652 -9.81 -3.80 -32.43
C LEU A 652 -10.29 -4.31 -33.78
#